data_AF-A0A152A1Z1-F1
#
_entry.id   AF-A0A152A1Z1-F1
#
_cell.length_a   1.000
_cell.length_b   1.000
_cell.length_c   1.000
_cell.angle_alpha   90.00
_cell.angle_beta   90.00
_cell.angle_gamma   90.00
#
_symmetry.space_group_name_H-M   'P 1'
#
loop_
_entity.id
_entity.type
_entity.pdbx_description
1 polymer ?
#
loop_
_entity_poly.entity_id
_entity_poly.type
_entity_poly.pdbx_seq_one_letter_code
_entity_poly.pdbx_strand_id
1 'polypeptide(L)'
;MIQNHYLLLFILNILISTSISQINSINFGGNSDDDIKFLVNFNLNNPINITEIKTDFTNQSYIPSCMNDSLNSQICTIQLNPTSQSEKYTFIDVNNPTIQFNRIARLDNKFNLKIESQPKTRNETIIKFSGLYFQPYPPDFYYLTITTTNLNINKTFSSSDGKIKFTSPTTFQIDIGESVGDIKISIKEPSYQSPILTTYYQRPIIESIEFESNQITMRGDNFGNSIYLDYIVIKMNSTIQDKSSIIENNNNIIIFNTSQINDNFTNQFQFEISIANISNSNYFIFQNRPTIESINTIPYKGGEITISGKRLNSKRFDNSLSEIEIEIGDYICSSPSNINNDDNTSIKCNLTSSLNENDENLEISIKIDSIENNPSPIKFTFNNPTISSYQHEYTNIYSNNDDKLIIFGDNFDNSKGIIDKSSFTFNGITIQLNNTIFTNNINNNKTTLILPLNQIFSNNNNNNNNIDLSQLKNGDLTIHTPTNKISNSISIKLKPIIQQIKGSINKNGGIITIIGKYLNLKRFNNDNSQFNIINQHNISICNDYKQQIEDNNTILICNHLPTNSVINNLFIIIDDQQSININNNNNIIEFQKPIIQSIQFQQKSPSILNIYGYNFGIETSLIQIQIGDIILQNDEFSINEISFENIQISTSFGFSDIPTLITIIVNNQSSNEFQFDTENRGKSGLSAGIIIGIVLSIVCVATIILLTILYRRRKSREVSKDNVQPECEMRNLPNIIDTIDKKTETDKPERPPLDDKRDINIGRGNSAFAIRKPKPIRGSDMTKKLAPSIDNSA
;
A
#
# COMPACT_ATOMS: atom_id res chain seq x y z
N MET A 1 111.31 -21.20 25.42
CA MET A 1 111.54 -22.66 25.63
C MET A 1 110.26 -23.51 25.66
N ILE A 2 109.05 -22.94 25.75
CA ILE A 2 107.78 -23.69 25.93
C ILE A 2 107.26 -24.37 24.63
N GLN A 3 107.60 -23.81 23.46
CA GLN A 3 106.98 -24.17 22.17
C GLN A 3 107.32 -25.59 21.66
N ASN A 4 108.46 -26.17 22.06
CA ASN A 4 108.88 -27.51 21.59
C ASN A 4 108.15 -28.68 22.27
N HIS A 5 107.51 -28.48 23.44
CA HIS A 5 106.74 -29.56 24.07
C HIS A 5 105.36 -29.77 23.43
N TYR A 6 104.74 -28.71 22.90
CA TYR A 6 103.47 -28.85 22.17
C TYR A 6 103.62 -29.66 20.89
N LEU A 7 104.69 -29.47 20.11
CA LEU A 7 104.91 -30.26 18.89
C LEU A 7 105.13 -31.74 19.20
N LEU A 8 105.89 -32.07 20.25
CA LEU A 8 106.11 -33.45 20.66
C LEU A 8 104.81 -34.10 21.16
N LEU A 9 104.01 -33.40 21.96
CA LEU A 9 102.69 -33.87 22.40
C LEU A 9 101.71 -34.04 21.22
N PHE A 10 101.75 -33.17 20.21
CA PHE A 10 100.88 -33.29 19.04
C PHE A 10 101.25 -34.53 18.20
N ILE A 11 102.55 -34.74 17.93
CA ILE A 11 103.05 -35.92 17.21
C ILE A 11 102.82 -37.21 18.01
N LEU A 12 102.99 -37.18 19.35
CA LEU A 12 102.76 -38.36 20.19
C LEU A 12 101.27 -38.73 20.27
N ASN A 13 100.36 -37.76 20.30
CA ASN A 13 98.92 -38.03 20.19
C ASN A 13 98.58 -38.64 18.82
N ILE A 14 99.12 -38.10 17.72
CA ILE A 14 98.92 -38.65 16.36
C ILE A 14 99.44 -40.10 16.23
N LEU A 15 100.51 -40.46 16.95
CA LEU A 15 101.08 -41.82 16.92
C LEU A 15 100.44 -42.80 17.92
N ILE A 16 99.76 -42.32 18.97
CA ILE A 16 99.06 -43.17 19.96
C ILE A 16 97.57 -43.32 19.62
N SER A 17 96.97 -42.39 18.88
CA SER A 17 95.56 -42.44 18.48
C SER A 17 95.30 -43.13 17.15
N THR A 18 96.09 -44.15 16.77
CA THR A 18 95.69 -45.11 15.73
C THR A 18 94.62 -46.06 16.28
N SER A 19 93.44 -45.51 16.61
CA SER A 19 92.24 -46.29 16.85
C SER A 19 91.88 -47.02 15.56
N ILE A 20 92.31 -48.28 15.46
CA ILE A 20 92.06 -49.15 14.30
C ILE A 20 90.54 -49.21 14.10
N SER A 21 90.04 -48.54 13.07
CA SER A 21 88.60 -48.52 12.78
C SER A 21 88.15 -49.94 12.50
N GLN A 22 87.35 -50.49 13.42
CA GLN A 22 86.94 -51.90 13.39
C GLN A 22 86.05 -52.16 12.18
N ILE A 23 85.17 -51.20 11.88
CA ILE A 23 84.46 -51.08 10.60
C ILE A 23 85.38 -50.34 9.62
N ASN A 24 85.73 -51.01 8.52
CA ASN A 24 86.52 -50.46 7.41
C ASN A 24 85.64 -49.63 6.46
N SER A 25 84.43 -50.10 6.16
CA SER A 25 83.46 -49.39 5.32
C SER A 25 82.03 -49.89 5.53
N ILE A 26 81.07 -49.01 5.27
CA ILE A 26 79.65 -49.37 5.12
C ILE A 26 79.19 -48.91 3.74
N ASN A 27 78.65 -49.85 2.97
CA ASN A 27 78.16 -49.65 1.62
C ASN A 27 76.65 -49.97 1.61
N PHE A 28 75.82 -48.95 1.50
CA PHE A 28 74.38 -49.11 1.34
C PHE A 28 74.04 -49.60 -0.08
N GLY A 29 73.10 -50.52 -0.18
CA GLY A 29 72.37 -50.80 -1.42
C GLY A 29 71.12 -49.93 -1.53
N GLY A 30 70.32 -50.15 -2.57
CA GLY A 30 69.01 -49.52 -2.69
C GLY A 30 68.03 -50.03 -1.62
N ASN A 31 67.16 -49.15 -1.16
CA ASN A 31 66.07 -49.44 -0.22
C ASN A 31 64.80 -49.96 -0.93
N SER A 32 63.97 -50.73 -0.23
CA SER A 32 62.55 -50.93 -0.58
C SER A 32 61.70 -49.80 0.00
N ASP A 33 60.37 -49.97 -0.01
CA ASP A 33 59.39 -49.14 0.69
C ASP A 33 59.31 -49.43 2.21
N ASP A 34 60.00 -50.46 2.70
CA ASP A 34 59.99 -50.87 4.11
C ASP A 34 61.36 -51.32 4.68
N ASP A 35 62.42 -51.44 3.88
CA ASP A 35 63.77 -51.83 4.33
C ASP A 35 64.91 -51.12 3.59
N ILE A 36 66.10 -51.09 4.23
CA ILE A 36 67.36 -50.80 3.53
C ILE A 36 68.43 -51.81 3.94
N LYS A 37 69.18 -52.25 2.93
CA LYS A 37 70.23 -53.27 3.03
C LYS A 37 71.61 -52.63 2.86
N PHE A 38 72.57 -53.06 3.65
CA PHE A 38 73.94 -52.53 3.61
C PHE A 38 74.97 -53.59 3.97
N LEU A 39 76.12 -53.53 3.27
CA LEU A 39 77.28 -54.36 3.53
C LEU A 39 78.22 -53.63 4.50
N VAL A 40 78.48 -54.22 5.66
CA VAL A 40 79.48 -53.75 6.63
C VAL A 40 80.74 -54.59 6.47
N ASN A 41 81.85 -53.95 6.11
CA ASN A 41 83.16 -54.59 6.04
C ASN A 41 83.95 -54.23 7.30
N PHE A 42 84.52 -55.21 7.98
CA PHE A 42 85.21 -55.03 9.25
C PHE A 42 86.57 -55.75 9.29
N ASN A 43 87.31 -55.58 10.39
CA ASN A 43 88.60 -56.23 10.60
C ASN A 43 88.39 -57.66 11.13
N LEU A 44 88.93 -58.66 10.42
CA LEU A 44 88.87 -60.08 10.80
C LEU A 44 89.25 -60.35 12.26
N ASN A 45 90.21 -59.58 12.79
CA ASN A 45 90.75 -59.76 14.15
C ASN A 45 89.88 -59.10 15.24
N ASN A 46 88.78 -58.42 14.89
CA ASN A 46 87.89 -57.77 15.84
C ASN A 46 86.44 -57.82 15.31
N PRO A 47 85.68 -58.90 15.59
CA PRO A 47 84.33 -59.07 15.09
C PRO A 47 83.37 -58.06 15.72
N ILE A 48 82.54 -57.45 14.89
CA ILE A 48 81.54 -56.45 15.29
C ILE A 48 80.20 -57.11 15.67
N ASN A 49 79.46 -56.44 16.56
CA ASN A 49 78.09 -56.78 16.92
C ASN A 49 77.24 -55.50 16.99
N ILE A 50 76.81 -55.01 15.82
CA ILE A 50 75.96 -53.81 15.72
C ILE A 50 74.56 -54.16 16.20
N THR A 51 74.15 -53.67 17.37
CA THR A 51 72.80 -53.92 17.92
C THR A 51 71.84 -52.76 17.75
N GLU A 52 72.37 -51.55 17.52
CA GLU A 52 71.58 -50.33 17.39
C GLU A 52 72.20 -49.39 16.36
N ILE A 53 71.35 -48.72 15.57
CA ILE A 53 71.76 -47.69 14.62
C ILE A 53 70.88 -46.47 14.85
N LYS A 54 71.49 -45.32 15.16
CA LYS A 54 70.79 -44.06 15.45
C LYS A 54 70.97 -43.05 14.32
N THR A 55 69.89 -42.40 13.91
CA THR A 55 69.95 -41.27 12.96
C THR A 55 70.11 -39.94 13.69
N ASP A 56 70.76 -38.96 13.04
CA ASP A 56 71.10 -37.68 13.67
C ASP A 56 70.05 -36.57 13.51
N PHE A 57 69.21 -36.61 12.48
CA PHE A 57 68.16 -35.60 12.26
C PHE A 57 66.79 -36.10 12.72
N THR A 58 66.32 -37.27 12.28
CA THR A 58 65.05 -37.86 12.74
C THR A 58 65.10 -38.42 14.17
N ASN A 59 66.30 -38.63 14.73
CA ASN A 59 66.52 -39.24 16.06
C ASN A 59 65.86 -40.61 16.23
N GLN A 60 65.71 -41.35 15.13
CA GLN A 60 65.21 -42.72 15.11
C GLN A 60 66.30 -43.70 15.57
N SER A 61 65.86 -44.84 16.10
CA SER A 61 66.72 -45.97 16.44
C SER A 61 66.24 -47.22 15.72
N TYR A 62 67.18 -47.94 15.12
CA TYR A 62 66.94 -49.17 14.36
C TYR A 62 67.72 -50.33 14.95
N ILE A 63 67.11 -51.51 14.98
CA ILE A 63 67.77 -52.77 15.32
C ILE A 63 68.05 -53.50 13.99
N PRO A 64 69.32 -53.64 13.57
CA PRO A 64 69.64 -54.32 12.32
C PRO A 64 69.56 -55.84 12.46
N SER A 65 69.01 -56.50 11.45
CA SER A 65 69.17 -57.93 11.23
C SER A 65 70.39 -58.17 10.35
N CYS A 66 71.46 -58.73 10.92
CA CYS A 66 72.74 -58.96 10.25
C CYS A 66 73.02 -60.45 10.06
N MET A 67 73.55 -60.81 8.89
CA MET A 67 74.06 -62.15 8.56
C MET A 67 75.49 -62.03 8.03
N ASN A 68 76.36 -62.97 8.42
CA ASN A 68 77.72 -63.02 7.88
C ASN A 68 77.68 -63.37 6.39
N ASP A 69 78.30 -62.51 5.57
CA ASP A 69 78.42 -62.64 4.11
C ASP A 69 79.79 -63.24 3.74
N SER A 70 80.83 -62.87 4.49
CA SER A 70 82.14 -63.52 4.46
C SER A 70 82.76 -63.54 5.87
N LEU A 71 84.03 -63.94 5.97
CA LEU A 71 84.77 -63.90 7.24
C LEU A 71 84.97 -62.48 7.79
N ASN A 72 84.89 -61.45 6.94
CA ASN A 72 85.12 -60.05 7.32
C ASN A 72 84.06 -59.08 6.76
N SER A 73 82.90 -59.60 6.35
CA SER A 73 81.74 -58.81 5.93
C SER A 73 80.42 -59.36 6.47
N GLN A 74 79.49 -58.46 6.78
CA GLN A 74 78.11 -58.75 7.16
C GLN A 74 77.16 -58.00 6.24
N ILE A 75 76.13 -58.69 5.73
CA ILE A 75 74.96 -58.05 5.12
C ILE A 75 73.96 -57.81 6.24
N CYS A 76 73.62 -56.54 6.44
CA CYS A 76 72.65 -56.11 7.43
C CYS A 76 71.44 -55.47 6.75
N THR A 77 70.26 -55.61 7.35
CA THR A 77 69.01 -54.98 6.94
C THR A 77 68.38 -54.28 8.13
N ILE A 78 67.87 -53.07 7.95
CA ILE A 78 66.98 -52.40 8.92
C ILE A 78 65.61 -52.20 8.28
N GLN A 79 64.55 -52.34 9.08
CA GLN A 79 63.20 -51.97 8.67
C GLN A 79 63.03 -50.45 8.77
N LEU A 80 62.69 -49.81 7.67
CA LEU A 80 62.44 -48.37 7.58
C LEU A 80 61.06 -48.02 8.15
N ASN A 81 60.95 -46.81 8.69
CA ASN A 81 59.71 -46.19 9.10
C ASN A 81 59.21 -45.30 7.94
N PRO A 82 57.90 -45.03 7.77
CA PRO A 82 57.45 -44.00 6.84
C PRO A 82 58.08 -42.61 7.07
N THR A 83 58.55 -42.34 8.30
CA THR A 83 59.26 -41.10 8.66
C THR A 83 60.78 -41.16 8.52
N SER A 84 61.36 -42.25 8.01
CA SER A 84 62.79 -42.32 7.67
C SER A 84 63.14 -41.35 6.54
N GLN A 85 64.42 -40.98 6.43
CA GLN A 85 64.94 -40.18 5.33
C GLN A 85 66.40 -40.55 5.00
N SER A 86 66.95 -39.92 3.96
CA SER A 86 68.41 -39.89 3.80
C SER A 86 68.98 -39.01 4.92
N GLU A 87 69.93 -39.54 5.69
CA GLU A 87 70.58 -38.84 6.82
C GLU A 87 71.84 -39.59 7.27
N LYS A 88 72.45 -39.20 8.40
CA LYS A 88 73.67 -39.82 8.90
C LYS A 88 73.33 -40.83 10.01
N TYR A 89 73.66 -42.09 9.71
CA TYR A 89 73.40 -43.25 10.54
C TYR A 89 74.65 -43.54 11.39
N THR A 90 74.43 -43.68 12.69
CA THR A 90 75.43 -43.86 13.75
C THR A 90 75.33 -45.30 14.23
N PHE A 91 76.34 -46.12 13.92
CA PHE A 91 76.35 -47.55 14.18
C PHE A 91 76.98 -47.83 15.55
N ILE A 92 76.26 -48.54 16.41
CA ILE A 92 76.66 -48.82 17.79
C ILE A 92 76.99 -50.31 17.91
N ASP A 93 78.28 -50.62 18.05
CA ASP A 93 78.80 -51.95 18.33
C ASP A 93 78.83 -52.21 19.84
N VAL A 94 78.17 -53.27 20.31
CA VAL A 94 78.16 -53.66 21.73
C VAL A 94 79.51 -54.20 22.20
N ASN A 95 80.34 -54.70 21.29
CA ASN A 95 81.70 -55.12 21.64
C ASN A 95 82.60 -53.90 21.94
N ASN A 96 82.28 -52.73 21.38
CA ASN A 96 83.12 -51.51 21.43
C ASN A 96 82.27 -50.21 21.53
N PRO A 97 81.42 -50.04 22.55
CA PRO A 97 80.37 -49.00 22.59
C PRO A 97 80.86 -47.55 22.64
N THR A 98 82.17 -47.33 22.83
CA THR A 98 82.82 -46.01 22.78
C THR A 98 83.20 -45.56 21.37
N ILE A 99 83.18 -46.45 20.37
CA ILE A 99 83.59 -46.18 18.98
C ILE A 99 82.35 -46.10 18.09
N GLN A 100 81.81 -44.89 17.92
CA GLN A 100 80.66 -44.64 17.04
C GLN A 100 81.10 -44.49 15.58
N PHE A 101 80.80 -45.49 14.75
CA PHE A 101 80.99 -45.35 13.29
C PHE A 101 79.83 -44.56 12.67
N ASN A 102 80.14 -43.64 11.76
CA ASN A 102 79.17 -42.69 11.21
C ASN A 102 79.17 -42.73 9.68
N ARG A 103 78.00 -42.91 9.06
CA ARG A 103 77.86 -42.97 7.58
C ARG A 103 76.57 -42.31 7.12
N ILE A 104 76.65 -41.49 6.07
CA ILE A 104 75.44 -40.99 5.38
C ILE A 104 74.81 -42.18 4.64
N ALA A 105 73.55 -42.49 4.95
CA ALA A 105 72.72 -43.38 4.14
C ALA A 105 71.94 -42.56 3.12
N ARG A 106 71.80 -43.10 1.91
CA ARG A 106 70.92 -42.56 0.88
C ARG A 106 69.72 -43.50 0.73
N LEU A 107 68.53 -42.93 0.78
CA LEU A 107 67.32 -43.61 0.35
C LEU A 107 67.09 -43.21 -1.12
N ASP A 108 67.84 -43.89 -2.00
CA ASP A 108 67.89 -43.58 -3.44
C ASP A 108 66.57 -43.94 -4.15
N ASN A 109 65.83 -44.95 -3.66
CA ASN A 109 64.52 -45.32 -4.17
C ASN A 109 63.42 -44.56 -3.40
N LYS A 110 62.48 -43.95 -4.14
CA LYS A 110 61.32 -43.23 -3.59
C LYS A 110 60.02 -43.93 -3.94
N PHE A 111 59.07 -43.95 -3.01
CA PHE A 111 57.85 -44.77 -3.12
C PHE A 111 56.58 -43.96 -2.86
N ASN A 112 55.44 -44.48 -3.34
CA ASN A 112 54.10 -43.96 -3.04
C ASN A 112 53.86 -42.47 -3.37
N LEU A 113 54.60 -41.91 -4.34
CA LEU A 113 54.47 -40.52 -4.76
C LEU A 113 53.07 -40.21 -5.32
N LYS A 114 52.36 -39.26 -4.71
CA LYS A 114 51.02 -38.79 -5.10
C LYS A 114 50.90 -37.27 -5.02
N ILE A 115 49.88 -36.73 -5.68
CA ILE A 115 49.46 -35.33 -5.58
C ILE A 115 48.21 -35.30 -4.69
N GLU A 116 48.26 -34.52 -3.62
CA GLU A 116 47.23 -34.46 -2.55
C GLU A 116 46.35 -33.20 -2.63
N SER A 117 46.68 -32.22 -3.47
CA SER A 117 45.84 -31.03 -3.69
C SER A 117 45.87 -30.51 -5.12
N GLN A 118 44.75 -29.91 -5.52
CA GLN A 118 44.67 -29.02 -6.68
C GLN A 118 44.78 -27.57 -6.20
N PRO A 119 45.66 -26.74 -6.78
CA PRO A 119 45.84 -25.36 -6.38
C PRO A 119 44.67 -24.51 -6.88
N LYS A 120 44.26 -23.49 -6.13
CA LYS A 120 43.41 -22.42 -6.66
C LYS A 120 44.22 -21.54 -7.60
N THR A 121 43.53 -20.87 -8.52
CA THR A 121 44.16 -19.89 -9.43
C THR A 121 44.71 -18.67 -8.68
N ARG A 122 44.24 -18.43 -7.45
CA ARG A 122 44.64 -17.34 -6.55
C ARG A 122 44.44 -17.73 -5.08
N ASN A 123 45.15 -17.07 -4.16
CA ASN A 123 45.14 -17.24 -2.69
C ASN A 123 45.57 -18.62 -2.15
N GLU A 124 45.27 -19.73 -2.83
CA GLU A 124 45.64 -21.10 -2.42
C GLU A 124 46.42 -21.83 -3.54
N THR A 125 47.45 -21.18 -4.06
CA THR A 125 48.28 -21.60 -5.20
C THR A 125 49.26 -22.75 -4.87
N ILE A 126 48.87 -23.64 -3.94
CA ILE A 126 49.74 -24.64 -3.32
C ILE A 126 49.42 -26.05 -3.83
N ILE A 127 50.43 -26.71 -4.42
CA ILE A 127 50.40 -28.16 -4.65
C ILE A 127 51.04 -28.87 -3.46
N LYS A 128 50.30 -29.79 -2.86
CA LYS A 128 50.76 -30.75 -1.86
C LYS A 128 51.05 -32.09 -2.52
N PHE A 129 52.10 -32.74 -2.08
CA PHE A 129 52.49 -34.09 -2.47
C PHE A 129 52.59 -34.98 -1.23
N SER A 130 52.36 -36.28 -1.41
CA SER A 130 52.77 -37.31 -0.45
C SER A 130 53.74 -38.30 -1.11
N GLY A 131 54.59 -38.94 -0.32
CA GLY A 131 55.51 -39.98 -0.77
C GLY A 131 56.57 -40.31 0.27
N LEU A 132 57.17 -41.50 0.18
CA LEU A 132 58.21 -41.94 1.11
C LEU A 132 59.60 -41.45 0.66
N TYR A 133 60.41 -41.05 1.65
CA TYR A 133 61.86 -40.79 1.51
C TYR A 133 62.26 -39.57 0.66
N PHE A 134 61.32 -38.66 0.40
CA PHE A 134 61.55 -37.40 -0.33
C PHE A 134 62.16 -36.27 0.52
N GLN A 135 62.26 -36.42 1.85
CA GLN A 135 62.90 -35.39 2.68
C GLN A 135 64.44 -35.46 2.54
N PRO A 136 65.11 -34.35 2.14
CA PRO A 136 66.55 -34.31 1.94
C PRO A 136 67.32 -34.10 3.25
N TYR A 137 68.54 -34.64 3.31
CA TYR A 137 69.47 -34.41 4.43
C TYR A 137 70.04 -32.97 4.38
N PRO A 138 69.84 -32.13 5.42
CA PRO A 138 70.42 -30.79 5.44
C PRO A 138 71.83 -30.78 6.07
N PRO A 139 72.78 -29.97 5.57
CA PRO A 139 72.76 -29.20 4.33
C PRO A 139 73.45 -29.93 3.15
N ASP A 140 73.38 -29.32 1.96
CA ASP A 140 74.31 -29.47 0.83
C ASP A 140 74.42 -30.80 0.06
N PHE A 141 73.97 -31.95 0.57
CA PHE A 141 74.29 -33.23 -0.08
C PHE A 141 73.31 -33.73 -1.14
N TYR A 142 71.98 -33.61 -0.95
CA TYR A 142 70.98 -34.03 -1.95
C TYR A 142 69.82 -33.05 -1.97
N TYR A 143 69.57 -32.42 -3.12
CA TYR A 143 68.49 -31.46 -3.28
C TYR A 143 67.35 -32.03 -4.13
N LEU A 144 66.17 -32.14 -3.51
CA LEU A 144 64.92 -32.34 -4.22
C LEU A 144 64.66 -31.14 -5.12
N THR A 145 64.50 -31.39 -6.42
CA THR A 145 64.16 -30.41 -7.45
C THR A 145 62.80 -30.76 -8.03
N ILE A 146 61.88 -29.80 -8.07
CA ILE A 146 60.58 -29.96 -8.72
C ILE A 146 60.48 -28.94 -9.85
N THR A 147 60.26 -29.40 -11.07
CA THR A 147 59.96 -28.54 -12.23
C THR A 147 58.51 -28.72 -12.62
N THR A 148 57.76 -27.61 -12.69
CA THR A 148 56.37 -27.57 -13.13
C THR A 148 56.26 -26.83 -14.46
N THR A 149 55.64 -27.46 -15.46
CA THR A 149 55.27 -26.83 -16.74
C THR A 149 53.77 -26.54 -16.75
N ASN A 150 53.39 -25.28 -16.92
CA ASN A 150 52.01 -24.83 -17.03
C ASN A 150 51.94 -23.69 -18.05
N LEU A 151 51.01 -23.76 -19.03
CA LEU A 151 50.91 -22.80 -20.15
C LEU A 151 52.24 -22.52 -20.86
N ASN A 152 53.06 -23.56 -21.05
CA ASN A 152 54.44 -23.52 -21.58
C ASN A 152 55.48 -22.76 -20.72
N ILE A 153 55.10 -22.22 -19.56
CA ILE A 153 56.00 -21.62 -18.58
C ILE A 153 56.54 -22.73 -17.68
N ASN A 154 57.88 -22.83 -17.58
CA ASN A 154 58.56 -23.71 -16.64
C ASN A 154 58.94 -22.93 -15.37
N LYS A 155 58.48 -23.39 -14.21
CA LYS A 155 58.95 -22.95 -12.89
C LYS A 155 59.71 -24.09 -12.23
N THR A 156 60.83 -23.80 -11.57
CA THR A 156 61.64 -24.80 -10.84
C THR A 156 61.80 -24.38 -9.38
N PHE A 157 61.57 -25.34 -8.48
CA PHE A 157 61.62 -25.20 -7.04
C PHE A 157 62.69 -26.14 -6.49
N SER A 158 63.46 -25.69 -5.50
CA SER A 158 64.47 -26.51 -4.84
C SER A 158 64.16 -26.63 -3.35
N SER A 159 64.68 -27.69 -2.74
CA SER A 159 64.83 -27.75 -1.28
C SER A 159 65.98 -26.85 -0.80
N SER A 160 66.97 -26.56 -1.66
CA SER A 160 68.13 -25.70 -1.33
C SER A 160 67.78 -24.23 -1.12
N ASP A 161 66.70 -23.74 -1.74
CA ASP A 161 66.25 -22.34 -1.67
C ASP A 161 64.96 -22.14 -0.86
N GLY A 162 64.58 -23.17 -0.09
CA GLY A 162 63.43 -23.13 0.83
C GLY A 162 62.05 -23.12 0.16
N LYS A 163 61.97 -23.21 -1.18
CA LYS A 163 60.70 -23.16 -1.91
C LYS A 163 59.89 -24.44 -1.82
N ILE A 164 60.53 -25.58 -1.57
CA ILE A 164 59.85 -26.83 -1.19
C ILE A 164 59.71 -26.85 0.34
N LYS A 165 58.48 -26.69 0.83
CA LYS A 165 58.16 -26.75 2.25
C LYS A 165 57.70 -28.16 2.64
N PHE A 166 58.52 -28.85 3.42
CA PHE A 166 58.12 -30.09 4.07
C PHE A 166 57.14 -29.77 5.21
N THR A 167 56.03 -30.50 5.27
CA THR A 167 54.99 -30.39 6.31
C THR A 167 54.97 -31.63 7.21
N SER A 168 55.48 -32.75 6.72
CA SER A 168 55.89 -33.93 7.48
C SER A 168 56.97 -34.68 6.67
N PRO A 169 57.65 -35.70 7.23
CA PRO A 169 58.61 -36.52 6.49
C PRO A 169 58.05 -37.19 5.22
N THR A 170 56.73 -37.41 5.16
CA THR A 170 56.05 -38.00 4.00
C THR A 170 55.26 -37.01 3.16
N THR A 171 55.22 -35.71 3.53
CA THR A 171 54.42 -34.70 2.81
C THR A 171 55.17 -33.38 2.63
N PHE A 172 55.19 -32.90 1.40
CA PHE A 172 55.82 -31.64 1.02
C PHE A 172 54.94 -30.84 0.07
N GLN A 173 55.16 -29.54 0.01
CA GLN A 173 54.36 -28.63 -0.82
C GLN A 173 55.20 -27.55 -1.47
N ILE A 174 54.73 -27.07 -2.62
CA ILE A 174 55.25 -25.91 -3.34
C ILE A 174 54.13 -24.91 -3.58
N ASP A 175 54.45 -23.63 -3.52
CA ASP A 175 53.60 -22.56 -4.05
C ASP A 175 54.01 -22.33 -5.50
N ILE A 176 53.09 -22.58 -6.44
CA ILE A 176 53.33 -22.38 -7.87
C ILE A 176 52.94 -20.97 -8.34
N GLY A 177 52.38 -20.12 -7.47
CA GLY A 177 51.84 -18.80 -7.78
C GLY A 177 50.57 -18.84 -8.65
N GLU A 178 50.01 -17.66 -8.94
CA GLU A 178 48.80 -17.55 -9.78
C GLU A 178 49.04 -18.13 -11.20
N SER A 179 48.11 -18.97 -11.69
CA SER A 179 47.93 -19.37 -13.09
C SER A 179 46.64 -20.17 -13.29
N VAL A 180 46.43 -20.74 -14.49
CA VAL A 180 45.27 -21.57 -14.87
C VAL A 180 45.69 -22.80 -15.70
N GLY A 181 44.83 -23.81 -15.85
CA GLY A 181 45.04 -24.94 -16.78
C GLY A 181 45.82 -26.15 -16.24
N ASP A 182 46.22 -27.04 -17.16
CA ASP A 182 47.00 -28.25 -16.84
C ASP A 182 48.40 -27.92 -16.31
N ILE A 183 48.86 -28.74 -15.37
CA ILE A 183 50.15 -28.64 -14.70
C ILE A 183 50.87 -29.98 -14.84
N LYS A 184 51.95 -29.99 -15.62
CA LYS A 184 52.87 -31.14 -15.75
C LYS A 184 54.00 -30.98 -14.73
N ILE A 185 54.33 -32.05 -14.02
CA ILE A 185 55.27 -32.00 -12.89
C ILE A 185 56.34 -33.09 -13.05
N SER A 186 57.60 -32.69 -12.92
CA SER A 186 58.77 -33.57 -12.91
C SER A 186 59.52 -33.37 -11.61
N ILE A 187 59.74 -34.45 -10.86
CA ILE A 187 60.43 -34.45 -9.57
C ILE A 187 61.75 -35.20 -9.73
N LYS A 188 62.86 -34.60 -9.26
CA LYS A 188 64.20 -35.13 -9.43
C LYS A 188 65.10 -34.93 -8.21
N GLU A 189 65.88 -35.95 -7.90
CA GLU A 189 67.06 -35.93 -7.04
C GLU A 189 68.27 -36.48 -7.84
N PRO A 190 69.50 -36.47 -7.31
CA PRO A 190 70.68 -36.97 -8.03
C PRO A 190 70.58 -38.44 -8.49
N SER A 191 69.85 -39.28 -7.76
CA SER A 191 69.67 -40.72 -8.01
C SER A 191 68.25 -41.13 -8.43
N TYR A 192 67.27 -40.22 -8.34
CA TYR A 192 65.85 -40.49 -8.62
C TYR A 192 65.26 -39.49 -9.61
N GLN A 193 64.40 -39.96 -10.51
CA GLN A 193 63.56 -39.11 -11.34
C GLN A 193 62.15 -39.72 -11.43
N SER A 194 61.12 -38.93 -11.13
CA SER A 194 59.73 -39.37 -11.21
C SER A 194 59.29 -39.57 -12.68
N PRO A 195 58.22 -40.35 -12.93
CA PRO A 195 57.40 -40.13 -14.12
C PRO A 195 56.89 -38.68 -14.15
N ILE A 196 56.52 -38.18 -15.33
CA ILE A 196 55.82 -36.89 -15.44
C ILE A 196 54.43 -37.08 -14.84
N LEU A 197 54.15 -36.41 -13.73
CA LEU A 197 52.83 -36.36 -13.12
C LEU A 197 52.00 -35.25 -13.78
N THR A 198 50.69 -35.40 -13.77
CA THR A 198 49.74 -34.37 -14.22
C THR A 198 48.72 -34.07 -13.13
N THR A 199 48.44 -32.78 -12.96
CA THR A 199 47.30 -32.26 -12.21
C THR A 199 46.82 -30.98 -12.89
N TYR A 200 45.83 -30.30 -12.36
CA TYR A 200 45.26 -29.07 -12.91
C TYR A 200 44.84 -28.13 -11.79
N TYR A 201 44.72 -26.83 -12.08
CA TYR A 201 44.13 -25.86 -11.15
C TYR A 201 42.67 -26.24 -10.84
N GLN A 202 42.15 -25.83 -9.67
CA GLN A 202 40.75 -26.07 -9.32
C GLN A 202 39.80 -25.54 -10.41
N ARG A 203 38.70 -26.27 -10.64
CA ARG A 203 37.72 -25.94 -11.69
C ARG A 203 37.09 -24.56 -11.43
N PRO A 204 36.76 -23.79 -12.49
CA PRO A 204 35.95 -22.59 -12.33
C PRO A 204 34.59 -22.95 -11.73
N ILE A 205 34.13 -22.11 -10.80
CA ILE A 205 32.84 -22.23 -10.12
C ILE A 205 32.07 -20.94 -10.42
N ILE A 206 30.81 -21.06 -10.85
CA ILE A 206 29.90 -19.92 -10.98
C ILE A 206 28.99 -19.91 -9.75
N GLU A 207 28.98 -18.81 -9.01
CA GLU A 207 28.13 -18.59 -7.82
C GLU A 207 26.87 -17.80 -8.16
N SER A 208 26.99 -16.74 -8.99
CA SER A 208 25.85 -15.98 -9.48
C SER A 208 26.07 -15.49 -10.91
N ILE A 209 24.95 -15.18 -11.58
CA ILE A 209 24.91 -14.46 -12.85
C ILE A 209 23.87 -13.35 -12.71
N GLU A 210 24.32 -12.11 -12.92
CA GLU A 210 23.52 -10.90 -12.98
C GLU A 210 23.48 -10.41 -14.43
N PHE A 211 22.34 -9.88 -14.88
CA PHE A 211 22.17 -9.33 -16.23
C PHE A 211 21.49 -7.96 -16.17
N GLU A 212 22.11 -6.95 -16.77
CA GLU A 212 21.61 -5.59 -16.86
C GLU A 212 22.09 -4.95 -18.17
N SER A 213 21.20 -4.30 -18.93
CA SER A 213 21.56 -3.47 -20.10
C SER A 213 22.47 -4.16 -21.14
N ASN A 214 22.19 -5.42 -21.48
CA ASN A 214 22.99 -6.29 -22.37
C ASN A 214 24.37 -6.71 -21.84
N GLN A 215 24.67 -6.42 -20.57
CA GLN A 215 25.89 -6.85 -19.87
C GLN A 215 25.55 -7.99 -18.89
N ILE A 216 26.36 -9.05 -18.94
CA ILE A 216 26.38 -10.14 -17.96
C ILE A 216 27.52 -9.87 -16.98
N THR A 217 27.22 -9.94 -15.69
CA THR A 217 28.21 -10.05 -14.60
C THR A 217 28.12 -11.46 -14.02
N MET A 218 29.15 -12.28 -14.25
CA MET A 218 29.30 -13.62 -13.71
C MET A 218 30.22 -13.56 -12.50
N ARG A 219 29.76 -14.03 -11.32
CA ARG A 219 30.55 -14.08 -10.08
C ARG A 219 30.90 -15.53 -9.73
N GLY A 220 32.03 -15.74 -9.05
CA GLY A 220 32.43 -17.07 -8.60
C GLY A 220 33.88 -17.18 -8.16
N ASP A 221 34.53 -18.31 -8.43
CA ASP A 221 35.93 -18.56 -8.09
C ASP A 221 36.66 -19.37 -9.17
N ASN A 222 37.99 -19.34 -9.11
CA ASN A 222 38.93 -19.94 -10.05
C ASN A 222 38.85 -19.43 -11.51
N PHE A 223 38.42 -18.17 -11.72
CA PHE A 223 38.38 -17.58 -13.06
C PHE A 223 39.76 -17.16 -13.60
N GLY A 224 40.78 -17.09 -12.74
CA GLY A 224 42.08 -16.51 -13.08
C GLY A 224 42.01 -14.98 -13.24
N ASN A 225 43.17 -14.34 -13.37
CA ASN A 225 43.27 -12.89 -13.57
C ASN A 225 43.27 -12.53 -15.08
N SER A 226 43.30 -11.22 -15.39
CA SER A 226 43.16 -10.71 -16.75
C SER A 226 44.22 -11.18 -17.76
N ILE A 227 45.42 -11.60 -17.33
CA ILE A 227 46.44 -12.13 -18.27
C ILE A 227 46.11 -13.53 -18.81
N TYR A 228 45.05 -14.17 -18.32
CA TYR A 228 44.57 -15.46 -18.82
C TYR A 228 43.32 -15.36 -19.71
N LEU A 229 42.92 -14.16 -20.14
CA LEU A 229 41.74 -13.92 -20.98
C LEU A 229 41.70 -14.81 -22.25
N ASP A 230 42.85 -15.01 -22.90
CA ASP A 230 42.98 -15.88 -24.09
C ASP A 230 42.68 -17.36 -23.83
N TYR A 231 42.64 -17.80 -22.57
CA TYR A 231 42.35 -19.18 -22.19
C TYR A 231 40.91 -19.40 -21.73
N ILE A 232 40.11 -18.33 -21.59
CA ILE A 232 38.71 -18.41 -21.18
C ILE A 232 37.82 -18.70 -22.40
N VAL A 233 36.89 -19.64 -22.21
CA VAL A 233 35.79 -19.93 -23.14
C VAL A 233 34.50 -20.00 -22.33
N ILE A 234 33.62 -19.01 -22.54
CA ILE A 234 32.25 -19.03 -22.01
C ILE A 234 31.33 -19.51 -23.12
N LYS A 235 30.44 -20.47 -22.81
CA LYS A 235 29.33 -20.87 -23.68
C LYS A 235 28.02 -20.51 -23.00
N MET A 236 27.09 -19.94 -23.76
CA MET A 236 25.70 -19.74 -23.35
C MET A 236 24.80 -20.53 -24.31
N ASN A 237 23.98 -21.44 -23.78
CA ASN A 237 23.17 -22.37 -24.59
C ASN A 237 24.02 -23.04 -25.71
N SER A 238 25.15 -23.63 -25.33
CA SER A 238 26.20 -24.21 -26.19
C SER A 238 26.91 -23.25 -27.16
N THR A 239 26.49 -21.98 -27.27
CA THR A 239 27.08 -20.99 -28.17
C THR A 239 28.25 -20.27 -27.49
N ILE A 240 29.45 -20.43 -28.04
CA ILE A 240 30.67 -19.75 -27.57
C ILE A 240 30.47 -18.23 -27.70
N GLN A 241 30.71 -17.50 -26.61
CA GLN A 241 30.73 -16.03 -26.62
C GLN A 241 32.08 -15.53 -27.15
N ASP A 242 32.10 -14.41 -27.87
CA ASP A 242 33.34 -13.81 -28.36
C ASP A 242 34.16 -13.23 -27.19
N LYS A 243 35.46 -13.53 -27.16
CA LYS A 243 36.40 -12.96 -26.19
C LYS A 243 36.47 -11.43 -26.26
N SER A 244 36.22 -10.84 -27.43
CA SER A 244 36.17 -9.39 -27.60
C SER A 244 35.02 -8.72 -26.82
N SER A 245 34.02 -9.49 -26.39
CA SER A 245 32.90 -9.00 -25.59
C SER A 245 33.20 -8.86 -24.10
N ILE A 246 34.31 -9.44 -23.62
CA ILE A 246 34.70 -9.42 -22.20
C ILE A 246 35.32 -8.07 -21.85
N ILE A 247 34.66 -7.33 -20.96
CA ILE A 247 35.04 -6.00 -20.49
C ILE A 247 35.98 -6.10 -19.29
N GLU A 248 35.66 -6.98 -18.34
CA GLU A 248 36.46 -7.23 -17.15
C GLU A 248 36.64 -8.74 -16.95
N ASN A 249 37.84 -9.15 -16.57
CA ASN A 249 38.14 -10.49 -16.08
C ASN A 249 39.07 -10.41 -14.87
N ASN A 250 38.58 -10.88 -13.73
CA ASN A 250 39.35 -11.09 -12.51
C ASN A 250 38.96 -12.44 -11.87
N ASN A 251 39.70 -12.87 -10.85
CA ASN A 251 39.63 -14.24 -10.32
C ASN A 251 38.23 -14.69 -9.85
N ASN A 252 37.35 -13.73 -9.54
CA ASN A 252 36.03 -13.97 -8.97
C ASN A 252 34.89 -13.20 -9.68
N ILE A 253 35.19 -12.45 -10.75
CA ILE A 253 34.20 -11.75 -11.59
C ILE A 253 34.64 -11.75 -13.05
N ILE A 254 33.73 -12.11 -13.96
CA ILE A 254 33.84 -11.82 -15.40
C ILE A 254 32.64 -10.97 -15.81
N ILE A 255 32.91 -9.86 -16.49
CA ILE A 255 31.90 -8.95 -17.04
C ILE A 255 32.01 -8.96 -18.56
N PHE A 256 30.93 -9.28 -19.27
CA PHE A 256 30.92 -9.32 -20.74
C PHE A 256 29.58 -8.91 -21.34
N ASN A 257 29.61 -8.36 -22.55
CA ASN A 257 28.39 -7.99 -23.28
C ASN A 257 27.84 -9.18 -24.07
N THR A 258 26.52 -9.31 -24.18
CA THR A 258 25.90 -10.22 -25.15
C THR A 258 24.63 -9.65 -25.74
N SER A 259 24.41 -9.87 -27.03
CA SER A 259 23.16 -9.57 -27.74
C SER A 259 22.22 -10.78 -27.82
N GLN A 260 22.61 -11.92 -27.24
CA GLN A 260 21.84 -13.17 -27.27
C GLN A 260 20.80 -13.27 -26.14
N ILE A 261 20.91 -12.45 -25.10
CA ILE A 261 19.82 -12.23 -24.12
C ILE A 261 19.07 -10.98 -24.52
N ASN A 262 17.75 -11.10 -24.72
CA ASN A 262 16.84 -9.96 -24.85
C ASN A 262 16.12 -9.76 -23.50
N ASP A 263 16.32 -8.61 -22.86
CA ASP A 263 15.77 -8.33 -21.53
C ASP A 263 14.22 -8.27 -21.51
N ASN A 264 13.56 -8.14 -22.66
CA ASN A 264 12.11 -8.12 -22.76
C ASN A 264 11.48 -9.52 -22.70
N PHE A 265 12.25 -10.61 -22.55
CA PHE A 265 11.72 -11.98 -22.60
C PHE A 265 12.15 -12.82 -21.39
N THR A 266 11.19 -13.52 -20.81
CA THR A 266 11.42 -14.62 -19.87
C THR A 266 12.08 -15.78 -20.62
N ASN A 267 13.25 -16.19 -20.16
CA ASN A 267 14.11 -17.18 -20.83
C ASN A 267 15.06 -17.87 -19.83
N GLN A 268 15.49 -19.09 -20.17
CA GLN A 268 16.52 -19.80 -19.42
C GLN A 268 17.80 -19.94 -20.25
N PHE A 269 18.95 -19.72 -19.60
CA PHE A 269 20.27 -19.79 -20.21
C PHE A 269 21.18 -20.71 -19.40
N GLN A 270 21.75 -21.71 -20.07
CA GLN A 270 22.76 -22.61 -19.53
C GLN A 270 24.16 -22.04 -19.82
N PHE A 271 24.94 -21.83 -18.76
CA PHE A 271 26.30 -21.34 -18.85
C PHE A 271 27.32 -22.45 -18.55
N GLU A 272 28.22 -22.66 -19.51
CA GLU A 272 29.47 -23.39 -19.34
C GLU A 272 30.62 -22.38 -19.32
N ILE A 273 31.57 -22.56 -18.41
CA ILE A 273 32.83 -21.82 -18.41
C ILE A 273 33.98 -22.82 -18.38
N SER A 274 34.92 -22.67 -19.30
CA SER A 274 36.18 -23.42 -19.27
C SER A 274 37.38 -22.50 -19.43
N ILE A 275 38.47 -22.88 -18.75
CA ILE A 275 39.66 -22.04 -18.61
C ILE A 275 40.87 -22.92 -18.82
N ALA A 276 41.62 -22.67 -19.89
CA ALA A 276 42.72 -23.51 -20.36
C ALA A 276 42.33 -25.01 -20.41
N ASN A 277 41.14 -25.28 -20.99
CA ASN A 277 40.49 -26.59 -21.13
C ASN A 277 39.88 -27.20 -19.84
N ILE A 278 39.95 -26.53 -18.69
CA ILE A 278 39.28 -26.97 -17.46
C ILE A 278 37.86 -26.40 -17.41
N SER A 279 36.83 -27.18 -17.76
CA SER A 279 35.42 -26.77 -17.57
C SER A 279 34.96 -26.85 -16.11
N ASN A 280 33.96 -26.03 -15.77
CA ASN A 280 33.09 -26.22 -14.61
C ASN A 280 32.45 -27.62 -14.59
N SER A 281 32.06 -28.11 -13.41
CA SER A 281 31.55 -29.48 -13.24
C SER A 281 30.11 -29.68 -13.72
N ASN A 282 29.28 -28.64 -13.63
CA ASN A 282 27.88 -28.61 -14.05
C ASN A 282 27.58 -27.26 -14.70
N TYR A 283 26.61 -27.21 -15.63
CA TYR A 283 26.11 -25.95 -16.17
C TYR A 283 25.47 -25.10 -15.07
N PHE A 284 25.76 -23.80 -15.07
CA PHE A 284 25.01 -22.84 -14.25
C PHE A 284 23.72 -22.47 -15.01
N ILE A 285 22.57 -22.51 -14.34
CA ILE A 285 21.27 -22.18 -14.95
C ILE A 285 20.87 -20.78 -14.49
N PHE A 286 20.95 -19.82 -15.42
CA PHE A 286 20.40 -18.49 -15.23
C PHE A 286 18.96 -18.46 -15.77
N GLN A 287 18.05 -17.84 -15.01
CA GLN A 287 16.65 -17.65 -15.40
C GLN A 287 16.34 -16.16 -15.41
N ASN A 288 16.06 -15.61 -16.60
CA ASN A 288 15.57 -14.25 -16.72
C ASN A 288 14.09 -14.23 -16.33
N ARG A 289 13.80 -14.03 -15.04
CA ARG A 289 12.44 -14.21 -14.48
C ARG A 289 11.51 -13.02 -14.79
N PRO A 290 10.19 -13.26 -14.93
CA PRO A 290 9.19 -12.20 -15.05
C PRO A 290 9.07 -11.39 -13.75
N THR A 291 8.70 -10.11 -13.88
CA THR A 291 8.52 -9.20 -12.74
C THR A 291 7.23 -8.41 -12.89
N ILE A 292 6.41 -8.40 -11.83
CA ILE A 292 5.13 -7.69 -11.77
C ILE A 292 5.35 -6.31 -11.18
N GLU A 293 4.90 -5.26 -11.86
CA GLU A 293 4.96 -3.88 -11.40
C GLU A 293 3.57 -3.34 -11.01
N SER A 294 2.49 -3.82 -11.66
CA SER A 294 1.11 -3.49 -11.30
C SER A 294 0.08 -4.49 -11.85
N ILE A 295 -1.14 -4.45 -11.30
CA ILE A 295 -2.32 -5.19 -11.75
C ILE A 295 -3.55 -4.29 -11.61
N ASN A 296 -4.54 -4.41 -12.50
CA ASN A 296 -5.84 -3.73 -12.33
C ASN A 296 -6.77 -4.52 -11.38
N THR A 297 -7.75 -3.83 -10.80
CA THR A 297 -8.76 -4.47 -9.93
C THR A 297 -10.10 -4.65 -10.66
N ILE A 298 -10.74 -5.80 -10.46
CA ILE A 298 -11.99 -6.18 -11.15
C ILE A 298 -13.13 -6.49 -10.16
N PRO A 299 -14.40 -6.48 -10.61
CA PRO A 299 -15.56 -6.95 -9.84
C PRO A 299 -15.44 -8.41 -9.34
N TYR A 300 -16.14 -8.73 -8.25
CA TYR A 300 -16.24 -10.09 -7.69
C TYR A 300 -16.72 -11.17 -8.68
N LYS A 301 -17.47 -10.77 -9.72
CA LYS A 301 -17.96 -11.67 -10.78
C LYS A 301 -16.89 -12.07 -11.82
N GLY A 302 -15.62 -11.73 -11.61
CA GLY A 302 -14.55 -12.00 -12.57
C GLY A 302 -14.51 -10.98 -13.71
N GLY A 303 -13.57 -11.16 -14.64
CA GLY A 303 -13.40 -10.30 -15.81
C GLY A 303 -11.96 -10.29 -16.35
N GLU A 304 -11.73 -9.47 -17.38
CA GLU A 304 -10.40 -9.26 -17.94
C GLU A 304 -9.53 -8.43 -16.99
N ILE A 305 -8.48 -9.06 -16.46
CA ILE A 305 -7.39 -8.37 -15.76
C ILE A 305 -6.25 -8.07 -16.73
N THR A 306 -5.46 -7.07 -16.37
CA THR A 306 -4.21 -6.64 -17.00
C THR A 306 -3.14 -6.61 -15.93
N ILE A 307 -2.08 -7.38 -16.15
CA ILE A 307 -0.87 -7.39 -15.32
C ILE A 307 0.23 -6.71 -16.15
N SER A 308 0.87 -5.70 -15.56
CA SER A 308 1.94 -4.93 -16.19
C SER A 308 3.25 -5.08 -15.42
N GLY A 309 4.36 -5.04 -16.14
CA GLY A 309 5.71 -5.22 -15.62
C GLY A 309 6.71 -5.51 -16.72
N LYS A 310 7.58 -6.50 -16.53
CA LYS A 310 8.67 -6.85 -17.48
C LYS A 310 8.74 -8.35 -17.73
N ARG A 311 9.21 -8.69 -18.94
CA ARG A 311 9.41 -10.08 -19.42
C ARG A 311 8.11 -10.88 -19.40
N LEU A 312 6.97 -10.21 -19.55
CA LEU A 312 5.64 -10.79 -19.58
C LEU A 312 5.30 -11.21 -21.02
N ASN A 313 6.16 -12.01 -21.65
CA ASN A 313 6.04 -12.39 -23.06
C ASN A 313 5.08 -13.57 -23.26
N SER A 314 4.15 -13.46 -24.21
CA SER A 314 3.28 -14.56 -24.65
C SER A 314 3.83 -15.35 -25.84
N LYS A 315 5.01 -14.95 -26.31
CA LYS A 315 5.80 -15.62 -27.35
C LYS A 315 7.26 -15.69 -26.96
N ARG A 316 7.97 -16.67 -27.50
CA ARG A 316 9.43 -16.78 -27.40
C ARG A 316 10.11 -15.88 -28.42
N PHE A 317 11.44 -15.73 -28.28
CA PHE A 317 12.26 -14.90 -29.18
C PHE A 317 12.22 -15.36 -30.66
N ASP A 318 11.88 -16.63 -30.93
CA ASP A 318 11.68 -17.18 -32.27
C ASP A 318 10.24 -16.99 -32.82
N ASN A 319 9.40 -16.20 -32.13
CA ASN A 319 7.98 -15.97 -32.44
C ASN A 319 7.08 -17.23 -32.33
N SER A 320 7.56 -18.33 -31.75
CA SER A 320 6.71 -19.42 -31.27
C SER A 320 5.93 -19.00 -30.02
N LEU A 321 4.82 -19.69 -29.71
CA LEU A 321 4.02 -19.41 -28.51
C LEU A 321 4.74 -19.88 -27.24
N SER A 322 4.70 -19.06 -26.19
CA SER A 322 5.12 -19.48 -24.85
C SER A 322 3.98 -20.19 -24.12
N GLU A 323 4.31 -21.14 -23.26
CA GLU A 323 3.38 -21.68 -22.26
C GLU A 323 3.26 -20.65 -21.13
N ILE A 324 2.04 -20.24 -20.78
CA ILE A 324 1.79 -19.22 -19.75
C ILE A 324 0.75 -19.73 -18.76
N GLU A 325 1.11 -19.71 -17.48
CA GLU A 325 0.26 -20.06 -16.36
C GLU A 325 0.26 -18.86 -15.39
N ILE A 326 -0.92 -18.41 -14.97
CA ILE A 326 -1.10 -17.25 -14.09
C ILE A 326 -2.10 -17.63 -13.00
N GLU A 327 -1.67 -17.52 -11.74
CA GLU A 327 -2.45 -17.85 -10.56
C GLU A 327 -2.53 -16.63 -9.64
N ILE A 328 -3.72 -16.38 -9.09
CA ILE A 328 -3.98 -15.28 -8.16
C ILE A 328 -4.69 -15.85 -6.94
N GLY A 329 -3.94 -16.16 -5.88
CA GLY A 329 -4.38 -17.11 -4.86
C GLY A 329 -4.79 -18.43 -5.51
N ASP A 330 -5.95 -18.97 -5.12
CA ASP A 330 -6.51 -20.20 -5.70
C ASP A 330 -7.12 -20.03 -7.12
N TYR A 331 -7.05 -18.83 -7.72
CA TYR A 331 -7.73 -18.52 -8.99
C TYR A 331 -6.77 -18.54 -10.19
N ILE A 332 -6.89 -19.57 -11.03
CA ILE A 332 -6.21 -19.66 -12.33
C ILE A 332 -6.83 -18.65 -13.31
N CYS A 333 -5.99 -17.86 -13.97
CA CYS A 333 -6.42 -16.88 -14.98
C CYS A 333 -6.42 -17.50 -16.39
N SER A 334 -7.53 -17.32 -17.12
CA SER A 334 -7.76 -17.98 -18.42
C SER A 334 -7.35 -17.11 -19.62
N SER A 335 -6.90 -17.77 -20.69
CA SER A 335 -6.49 -17.14 -21.96
C SER A 335 -5.48 -15.97 -21.84
N PRO A 336 -4.33 -16.16 -21.16
CA PRO A 336 -3.29 -15.14 -21.09
C PRO A 336 -2.72 -14.80 -22.48
N SER A 337 -2.59 -13.51 -22.76
CA SER A 337 -2.08 -12.96 -24.02
C SER A 337 -1.49 -11.56 -23.81
N ASN A 338 -0.53 -11.13 -24.63
CA ASN A 338 -0.07 -9.74 -24.55
C ASN A 338 -1.14 -8.75 -25.02
N ILE A 339 -1.18 -7.55 -24.40
CA ILE A 339 -1.94 -6.42 -24.94
C ILE A 339 -1.27 -5.89 -26.21
N ASN A 340 0.06 -5.81 -26.19
CA ASN A 340 0.90 -5.48 -27.34
C ASN A 340 2.00 -6.54 -27.49
N ASN A 341 2.05 -7.19 -28.66
CA ASN A 341 2.99 -8.29 -28.92
C ASN A 341 4.46 -7.84 -29.02
N ASP A 342 4.71 -6.54 -29.19
CA ASP A 342 6.04 -6.01 -29.51
C ASP A 342 6.83 -5.52 -28.27
N ASP A 343 6.18 -5.34 -27.11
CA ASP A 343 6.82 -4.78 -25.90
C ASP A 343 6.98 -5.74 -24.72
N ASN A 344 6.18 -6.81 -24.63
CA ASN A 344 6.18 -7.78 -23.52
C ASN A 344 6.04 -7.16 -22.11
N THR A 345 5.48 -5.95 -22.01
CA THR A 345 5.29 -5.21 -20.76
C THR A 345 3.98 -5.54 -20.06
N SER A 346 3.01 -6.12 -20.77
CA SER A 346 1.68 -6.39 -20.21
C SER A 346 1.01 -7.63 -20.79
N ILE A 347 0.48 -8.47 -19.89
CA ILE A 347 -0.40 -9.59 -20.21
C ILE A 347 -1.82 -9.25 -19.74
N LYS A 348 -2.81 -9.55 -20.57
CA LYS A 348 -4.21 -9.63 -20.18
C LYS A 348 -4.68 -11.07 -20.12
N CYS A 349 -5.56 -11.38 -19.18
CA CYS A 349 -6.18 -12.70 -19.01
C CYS A 349 -7.54 -12.53 -18.30
N ASN A 350 -8.43 -13.52 -18.42
CA ASN A 350 -9.74 -13.50 -17.77
C ASN A 350 -9.70 -14.27 -16.44
N LEU A 351 -9.77 -13.54 -15.32
CA LEU A 351 -9.86 -14.13 -14.00
C LEU A 351 -11.31 -14.53 -13.71
N THR A 352 -11.48 -15.68 -13.06
CA THR A 352 -12.80 -16.22 -12.70
C THR A 352 -13.44 -15.44 -11.54
N SER A 353 -14.71 -15.74 -11.25
CA SER A 353 -15.46 -15.08 -10.18
C SER A 353 -15.10 -15.65 -8.81
N SER A 354 -14.89 -14.77 -7.83
CA SER A 354 -14.49 -15.19 -6.47
C SER A 354 -15.64 -15.87 -5.73
N LEU A 355 -15.35 -16.99 -5.07
CA LEU A 355 -16.29 -17.75 -4.25
C LEU A 355 -16.03 -17.59 -2.74
N ASN A 356 -14.87 -17.06 -2.35
CA ASN A 356 -14.45 -16.93 -0.97
C ASN A 356 -14.60 -15.48 -0.46
N GLU A 357 -15.12 -15.36 0.77
CA GLU A 357 -15.51 -14.08 1.35
C GLU A 357 -14.29 -13.26 1.81
N ASN A 358 -13.11 -13.90 1.96
CA ASN A 358 -11.88 -13.28 2.47
C ASN A 358 -10.81 -12.99 1.39
N ASP A 359 -11.21 -12.91 0.11
CA ASP A 359 -10.28 -12.71 -1.02
C ASP A 359 -9.74 -11.26 -1.11
N GLU A 360 -8.77 -10.97 -0.25
CA GLU A 360 -7.99 -9.74 -0.21
C GLU A 360 -6.49 -10.04 -0.14
N ASN A 361 -5.69 -9.19 -0.79
CA ASN A 361 -4.23 -9.27 -0.82
C ASN A 361 -3.70 -10.62 -1.35
N LEU A 362 -4.41 -11.21 -2.32
CA LEU A 362 -4.04 -12.46 -2.97
C LEU A 362 -2.65 -12.36 -3.62
N GLU A 363 -1.84 -13.40 -3.45
CA GLU A 363 -0.53 -13.50 -4.09
C GLU A 363 -0.69 -13.75 -5.60
N ILE A 364 0.29 -13.33 -6.39
CA ILE A 364 0.26 -13.46 -7.86
C ILE A 364 1.49 -14.26 -8.29
N SER A 365 1.26 -15.43 -8.88
CA SER A 365 2.28 -16.21 -9.60
C SER A 365 2.04 -16.13 -11.11
N ILE A 366 3.13 -16.03 -11.86
CA ILE A 366 3.21 -15.98 -13.32
C ILE A 366 4.39 -16.84 -13.72
N LYS A 367 4.08 -17.92 -14.45
CA LYS A 367 5.02 -18.91 -14.93
C LYS A 367 4.98 -18.93 -16.45
N ILE A 368 6.08 -18.53 -17.09
CA ILE A 368 6.22 -18.46 -18.54
C ILE A 368 7.31 -19.47 -18.94
N ASP A 369 6.96 -20.43 -19.80
CA ASP A 369 7.83 -21.52 -20.23
C ASP A 369 8.52 -22.25 -19.05
N SER A 370 7.72 -22.56 -18.03
CA SER A 370 8.14 -23.13 -16.73
C SER A 370 9.09 -22.27 -15.87
N ILE A 371 9.25 -20.98 -16.18
CA ILE A 371 10.01 -20.01 -15.37
C ILE A 371 9.03 -19.10 -14.61
N GLU A 372 9.01 -19.23 -13.30
CA GLU A 372 8.17 -18.44 -12.39
C GLU A 372 8.78 -17.07 -12.06
N ASN A 373 7.94 -16.07 -11.76
CA ASN A 373 8.38 -14.78 -11.21
C ASN A 373 9.10 -14.93 -9.85
N ASN A 374 9.76 -13.86 -9.42
CA ASN A 374 10.13 -13.72 -8.01
C ASN A 374 8.90 -13.30 -7.18
N PRO A 375 8.81 -13.67 -5.89
CA PRO A 375 7.68 -13.30 -5.01
C PRO A 375 7.36 -11.81 -5.06
N SER A 376 6.12 -11.48 -5.43
CA SER A 376 5.72 -10.10 -5.69
C SER A 376 5.23 -9.38 -4.43
N PRO A 377 5.64 -8.11 -4.19
CA PRO A 377 5.00 -7.25 -3.20
C PRO A 377 3.64 -6.73 -3.69
N ILE A 378 3.36 -6.78 -5.00
CA ILE A 378 2.05 -6.46 -5.56
C ILE A 378 1.11 -7.63 -5.25
N LYS A 379 0.00 -7.31 -4.60
CA LYS A 379 -1.09 -8.24 -4.28
C LYS A 379 -2.37 -7.81 -4.99
N PHE A 380 -3.26 -8.76 -5.25
CA PHE A 380 -4.55 -8.51 -5.90
C PHE A 380 -5.71 -8.52 -4.90
N THR A 381 -6.69 -7.64 -5.12
CA THR A 381 -7.93 -7.55 -4.33
C THR A 381 -9.10 -7.19 -5.24
N PHE A 382 -10.22 -7.90 -5.14
CA PHE A 382 -11.46 -7.59 -5.87
C PHE A 382 -12.05 -6.23 -5.42
N ASN A 383 -12.63 -5.50 -6.37
CA ASN A 383 -13.22 -4.17 -6.16
C ASN A 383 -14.29 -4.18 -5.04
N ASN A 384 -14.27 -3.13 -4.23
CA ASN A 384 -15.29 -2.88 -3.21
C ASN A 384 -16.64 -2.47 -3.87
N PRO A 385 -17.78 -2.66 -3.16
CA PRO A 385 -19.06 -2.06 -3.56
C PRO A 385 -18.95 -0.53 -3.61
N THR A 386 -19.63 0.11 -4.55
CA THR A 386 -19.66 1.58 -4.68
C THR A 386 -21.07 2.09 -4.92
N ILE A 387 -21.51 3.08 -4.13
CA ILE A 387 -22.81 3.74 -4.30
C ILE A 387 -22.59 5.02 -5.10
N SER A 388 -23.17 5.07 -6.31
CA SER A 388 -23.03 6.20 -7.23
C SER A 388 -24.13 7.27 -7.05
N SER A 389 -25.36 6.86 -6.74
CA SER A 389 -26.49 7.76 -6.45
C SER A 389 -27.65 7.01 -5.78
N TYR A 390 -28.67 7.76 -5.35
CA TYR A 390 -29.96 7.23 -4.94
C TYR A 390 -31.11 8.09 -5.47
N GLN A 391 -32.32 7.56 -5.41
CA GLN A 391 -33.57 8.24 -5.66
C GLN A 391 -34.59 7.79 -4.59
N HIS A 392 -35.36 8.73 -4.03
CA HIS A 392 -36.48 8.42 -3.14
C HIS A 392 -37.78 8.53 -3.95
N GLU A 393 -38.52 7.42 -4.08
CA GLU A 393 -39.82 7.39 -4.75
C GLU A 393 -40.93 7.16 -3.72
N TYR A 394 -41.98 7.98 -3.83
CA TYR A 394 -43.22 7.82 -3.07
C TYR A 394 -44.40 7.94 -4.05
N THR A 395 -45.07 6.83 -4.37
CA THR A 395 -45.99 6.76 -5.53
C THR A 395 -47.48 6.71 -5.24
N ASN A 396 -47.93 6.30 -4.03
CA ASN A 396 -49.36 6.23 -3.72
C ASN A 396 -49.67 6.30 -2.21
N ILE A 397 -50.88 6.75 -1.89
CA ILE A 397 -51.43 6.93 -0.54
C ILE A 397 -51.87 5.58 0.07
N TYR A 398 -52.41 4.70 -0.76
CA TYR A 398 -53.25 3.57 -0.33
C TYR A 398 -52.53 2.22 -0.24
N SER A 399 -51.22 2.19 -0.46
CA SER A 399 -50.40 0.97 -0.32
C SER A 399 -49.11 1.28 0.43
N ASN A 400 -48.77 0.41 1.39
CA ASN A 400 -47.55 0.55 2.19
C ASN A 400 -46.27 0.25 1.39
N ASN A 401 -46.37 -0.28 0.17
CA ASN A 401 -45.24 -0.69 -0.66
C ASN A 401 -44.76 0.40 -1.63
N ASP A 402 -45.43 1.57 -1.65
CA ASP A 402 -45.14 2.68 -2.55
C ASP A 402 -44.05 3.64 -2.06
N ASP A 403 -43.43 3.37 -0.90
CA ASP A 403 -42.46 4.24 -0.19
C ASP A 403 -41.07 3.56 -0.19
N LYS A 404 -40.15 4.00 -1.07
CA LYS A 404 -38.92 3.24 -1.38
C LYS A 404 -37.71 4.10 -1.74
N LEU A 405 -36.52 3.63 -1.36
CA LEU A 405 -35.24 4.11 -1.89
C LEU A 405 -34.79 3.20 -3.04
N ILE A 406 -34.38 3.81 -4.14
CA ILE A 406 -33.71 3.14 -5.26
C ILE A 406 -32.24 3.59 -5.22
N ILE A 407 -31.31 2.64 -5.09
CA ILE A 407 -29.87 2.88 -4.97
C ILE A 407 -29.18 2.35 -6.23
N PHE A 408 -28.30 3.16 -6.81
CA PHE A 408 -27.57 2.85 -8.03
C PHE A 408 -26.08 2.74 -7.76
N GLY A 409 -25.45 1.66 -8.17
CA GLY A 409 -24.02 1.47 -7.99
C GLY A 409 -23.50 0.16 -8.57
N ASP A 410 -22.25 -0.14 -8.23
CA ASP A 410 -21.50 -1.26 -8.78
C ASP A 410 -20.99 -2.20 -7.67
N ASN A 411 -20.78 -3.47 -8.01
CA ASN A 411 -20.27 -4.54 -7.12
C ASN A 411 -21.11 -4.79 -5.84
N PHE A 412 -22.43 -4.55 -5.87
CA PHE A 412 -23.33 -5.00 -4.78
C PHE A 412 -23.54 -6.53 -4.79
N ASP A 413 -23.45 -7.13 -5.98
CA ASP A 413 -23.55 -8.56 -6.26
C ASP A 413 -22.28 -9.34 -5.90
N ASN A 414 -22.47 -10.58 -5.42
CA ASN A 414 -21.40 -11.59 -5.40
C ASN A 414 -21.33 -12.35 -6.74
N SER A 415 -20.39 -13.29 -6.86
CA SER A 415 -20.15 -14.12 -8.05
C SER A 415 -21.35 -14.92 -8.58
N LYS A 416 -22.42 -15.08 -7.79
CA LYS A 416 -23.63 -15.82 -8.17
C LYS A 416 -24.84 -14.94 -8.46
N GLY A 417 -24.72 -13.61 -8.32
CA GLY A 417 -25.85 -12.70 -8.41
C GLY A 417 -26.75 -12.72 -7.16
N ILE A 418 -26.21 -13.08 -5.99
CA ILE A 418 -26.96 -13.31 -4.75
C ILE A 418 -26.64 -12.21 -3.73
N ILE A 419 -27.45 -11.15 -3.73
CA ILE A 419 -27.39 -10.04 -2.76
C ILE A 419 -28.10 -10.44 -1.44
N ASP A 420 -28.77 -11.59 -1.38
CA ASP A 420 -29.59 -12.08 -0.25
C ASP A 420 -28.83 -12.22 1.09
N LYS A 421 -27.50 -12.21 1.07
CA LYS A 421 -26.61 -12.18 2.26
C LYS A 421 -26.04 -10.78 2.57
N SER A 422 -26.16 -9.83 1.63
CA SER A 422 -25.71 -8.46 1.84
C SER A 422 -26.57 -7.79 2.90
N SER A 423 -25.96 -6.85 3.61
CA SER A 423 -26.68 -5.94 4.49
C SER A 423 -26.36 -4.51 4.12
N PHE A 424 -27.10 -3.56 4.69
CA PHE A 424 -26.75 -2.16 4.59
C PHE A 424 -26.87 -1.51 5.95
N THR A 425 -25.90 -0.68 6.31
CA THR A 425 -25.98 0.13 7.51
C THR A 425 -26.51 1.49 7.10
N PHE A 426 -27.78 1.73 7.43
CA PHE A 426 -28.43 3.03 7.29
C PHE A 426 -28.78 3.53 8.69
N ASN A 427 -28.46 4.79 8.99
CA ASN A 427 -28.72 5.37 10.31
C ASN A 427 -28.17 4.49 11.47
N GLY A 428 -26.94 4.00 11.33
CA GLY A 428 -26.25 3.16 12.33
C GLY A 428 -26.88 1.78 12.58
N ILE A 429 -27.98 1.43 11.90
CA ILE A 429 -28.68 0.15 12.02
C ILE A 429 -28.30 -0.67 10.79
N THR A 430 -27.77 -1.88 11.01
CA THR A 430 -27.47 -2.83 9.93
C THR A 430 -28.71 -3.68 9.62
N ILE A 431 -29.21 -3.61 8.40
CA ILE A 431 -30.41 -4.32 7.93
C ILE A 431 -30.03 -5.41 6.94
N GLN A 432 -30.49 -6.64 7.19
CA GLN A 432 -30.28 -7.81 6.33
C GLN A 432 -31.31 -7.85 5.18
N LEU A 433 -30.86 -8.10 3.95
CA LEU A 433 -31.67 -7.99 2.73
C LEU A 433 -32.56 -9.23 2.45
N ASN A 434 -33.14 -9.82 3.49
CA ASN A 434 -33.88 -11.11 3.47
C ASN A 434 -35.17 -11.14 2.62
N ASN A 435 -35.56 -10.08 1.89
CA ASN A 435 -36.80 -10.05 1.08
C ASN A 435 -36.89 -8.91 0.03
N THR A 436 -35.79 -8.22 -0.31
CA THR A 436 -35.84 -7.05 -1.22
C THR A 436 -35.98 -7.43 -2.70
N ILE A 437 -36.79 -6.67 -3.44
CA ILE A 437 -37.06 -6.92 -4.86
C ILE A 437 -35.93 -6.33 -5.72
N PHE A 438 -34.99 -7.17 -6.14
CA PHE A 438 -33.93 -6.78 -7.06
C PHE A 438 -34.44 -6.75 -8.51
N THR A 439 -34.29 -5.61 -9.19
CA THR A 439 -34.50 -5.49 -10.64
C THR A 439 -33.14 -5.42 -11.34
N ASN A 440 -32.46 -6.56 -11.46
CA ASN A 440 -31.14 -6.59 -12.08
C ASN A 440 -31.27 -6.32 -13.59
N ASN A 441 -30.87 -5.13 -14.03
CA ASN A 441 -31.07 -4.68 -15.41
C ASN A 441 -29.94 -5.21 -16.29
N ILE A 442 -30.22 -6.34 -16.94
CA ILE A 442 -29.29 -7.37 -17.46
C ILE A 442 -28.09 -6.83 -18.27
N ASN A 443 -28.22 -5.65 -18.90
CA ASN A 443 -27.33 -5.21 -19.97
C ASN A 443 -26.12 -4.33 -19.57
N ASN A 444 -25.97 -3.89 -18.30
CA ASN A 444 -25.11 -2.72 -18.00
C ASN A 444 -24.21 -2.77 -16.75
N ASN A 445 -24.00 -3.93 -16.10
CA ASN A 445 -23.24 -4.10 -14.84
C ASN A 445 -23.76 -3.36 -13.59
N LYS A 446 -24.45 -2.23 -13.75
CA LYS A 446 -25.01 -1.42 -12.66
C LYS A 446 -26.11 -2.15 -11.92
N THR A 447 -25.80 -2.58 -10.70
CA THR A 447 -26.76 -3.13 -9.75
C THR A 447 -27.70 -2.02 -9.25
N THR A 448 -29.00 -2.18 -9.50
CA THR A 448 -30.05 -1.29 -8.99
C THR A 448 -30.75 -1.99 -7.83
N LEU A 449 -30.62 -1.43 -6.62
CA LEU A 449 -31.10 -2.01 -5.38
C LEU A 449 -32.29 -1.22 -4.86
N ILE A 450 -33.44 -1.88 -4.70
CA ILE A 450 -34.70 -1.25 -4.28
C ILE A 450 -35.02 -1.64 -2.83
N LEU A 451 -35.08 -0.65 -1.95
CA LEU A 451 -35.41 -0.78 -0.54
C LEU A 451 -36.81 -0.21 -0.24
N PRO A 452 -37.84 -1.03 0.01
CA PRO A 452 -39.11 -0.56 0.54
C PRO A 452 -38.92 -0.10 1.99
N LEU A 453 -39.08 1.21 2.28
CA LEU A 453 -38.73 1.81 3.57
C LEU A 453 -39.52 1.23 4.75
N ASN A 454 -40.73 0.72 4.48
CA ASN A 454 -41.56 0.01 5.44
C ASN A 454 -40.97 -1.36 5.88
N GLN A 455 -40.28 -2.07 4.99
CA GLN A 455 -39.75 -3.40 5.28
C GLN A 455 -38.46 -3.35 6.11
N ILE A 456 -37.64 -2.31 5.91
CA ILE A 456 -36.34 -2.10 6.57
C ILE A 456 -36.43 -2.27 8.10
N PHE A 457 -37.48 -1.71 8.72
CA PHE A 457 -37.67 -1.71 10.18
C PHE A 457 -38.64 -2.79 10.66
N SER A 458 -39.27 -3.53 9.76
CA SER A 458 -40.20 -4.61 10.09
C SER A 458 -39.48 -5.95 10.33
N ASN A 459 -38.39 -6.23 9.60
CA ASN A 459 -37.76 -7.56 9.58
C ASN A 459 -36.69 -7.82 10.67
N ASN A 460 -36.10 -6.78 11.28
CA ASN A 460 -34.94 -6.96 12.16
C ASN A 460 -35.29 -7.42 13.60
N ASN A 461 -36.56 -7.45 14.01
CA ASN A 461 -36.99 -7.79 15.37
C ASN A 461 -37.82 -9.09 15.44
N ASN A 462 -37.14 -10.24 15.59
CA ASN A 462 -37.79 -11.48 16.07
C ASN A 462 -38.28 -11.39 17.54
N ASN A 463 -38.02 -10.27 18.23
CA ASN A 463 -38.34 -10.03 19.64
C ASN A 463 -39.44 -8.97 19.83
N ASN A 464 -40.65 -9.22 19.29
CA ASN A 464 -41.96 -8.59 19.61
C ASN A 464 -42.11 -7.05 19.76
N ASN A 465 -41.06 -6.27 19.58
CA ASN A 465 -41.07 -4.82 19.74
C ASN A 465 -41.23 -4.17 18.36
N ASN A 466 -42.40 -3.59 18.10
CA ASN A 466 -42.65 -2.75 16.92
C ASN A 466 -41.57 -1.65 16.86
N ILE A 467 -40.76 -1.63 15.79
CA ILE A 467 -39.80 -0.55 15.59
C ILE A 467 -40.57 0.65 15.04
N ASP A 468 -40.50 1.77 15.75
CA ASP A 468 -41.18 3.01 15.40
C ASP A 468 -40.52 3.66 14.17
N LEU A 469 -41.25 3.77 13.07
CA LEU A 469 -40.78 4.37 11.82
C LEU A 469 -40.47 5.88 11.96
N SER A 470 -40.86 6.54 13.06
CA SER A 470 -40.44 7.92 13.35
C SER A 470 -38.91 8.10 13.40
N GLN A 471 -38.19 7.01 13.70
CA GLN A 471 -36.73 6.97 13.83
C GLN A 471 -36.02 7.07 12.47
N LEU A 472 -36.75 6.96 11.35
CA LEU A 472 -36.22 7.23 10.01
C LEU A 472 -35.88 8.72 9.84
N LYS A 473 -34.58 8.98 9.91
CA LYS A 473 -33.95 10.31 9.75
C LYS A 473 -33.14 10.37 8.46
N ASN A 474 -32.84 11.59 8.03
CA ASN A 474 -31.79 11.84 7.05
C ASN A 474 -30.44 11.44 7.66
N GLY A 475 -29.57 10.83 6.88
CA GLY A 475 -28.33 10.25 7.38
C GLY A 475 -27.62 9.36 6.38
N ASP A 476 -26.57 8.71 6.82
CA ASP A 476 -25.62 8.04 5.94
C ASP A 476 -25.96 6.56 5.74
N LEU A 477 -25.84 6.13 4.48
CA LEU A 477 -26.04 4.76 4.00
C LEU A 477 -24.71 4.18 3.51
N THR A 478 -24.38 2.99 4.00
CA THR A 478 -23.31 2.12 3.46
C THR A 478 -23.87 0.74 3.15
N ILE A 479 -23.42 0.13 2.06
CA ILE A 479 -23.73 -1.27 1.72
C ILE A 479 -22.58 -2.15 2.18
N HIS A 480 -22.92 -3.24 2.84
CA HIS A 480 -22.04 -4.34 3.21
C HIS A 480 -22.37 -5.53 2.31
N THR A 481 -21.42 -5.92 1.47
CA THR A 481 -21.52 -7.17 0.68
C THR A 481 -21.64 -8.40 1.59
N PRO A 482 -21.97 -9.60 1.06
CA PRO A 482 -21.95 -10.84 1.83
C PRO A 482 -20.58 -11.09 2.47
N THR A 483 -19.53 -10.57 1.80
CA THR A 483 -18.12 -10.65 2.14
C THR A 483 -17.67 -9.58 3.13
N ASN A 484 -18.61 -8.89 3.80
CA ASN A 484 -18.37 -7.83 4.79
C ASN A 484 -17.58 -6.60 4.28
N LYS A 485 -17.29 -6.49 2.97
CA LYS A 485 -16.71 -5.27 2.39
C LYS A 485 -17.76 -4.15 2.37
N ILE A 486 -17.34 -2.98 2.84
CA ILE A 486 -18.16 -1.78 3.02
C ILE A 486 -18.00 -0.84 1.81
N SER A 487 -19.10 -0.25 1.35
CA SER A 487 -19.08 0.76 0.29
C SER A 487 -18.61 2.13 0.76
N ASN A 488 -18.43 3.07 -0.16
CA ASN A 488 -18.49 4.48 0.20
C ASN A 488 -19.84 4.79 0.87
N SER A 489 -19.83 5.74 1.81
CA SER A 489 -21.08 6.32 2.34
C SER A 489 -21.77 7.17 1.26
N ILE A 490 -23.09 7.26 1.35
CA ILE A 490 -23.88 8.30 0.70
C ILE A 490 -24.91 8.86 1.70
N SER A 491 -25.04 10.20 1.76
CA SER A 491 -25.97 10.86 2.68
C SER A 491 -27.37 10.92 2.05
N ILE A 492 -28.28 10.09 2.58
CA ILE A 492 -29.67 9.99 2.16
C ILE A 492 -30.48 11.14 2.76
N LYS A 493 -31.12 11.90 1.89
CA LYS A 493 -32.11 12.92 2.20
C LYS A 493 -33.49 12.35 1.85
N LEU A 494 -34.23 11.92 2.87
CA LEU A 494 -35.60 11.46 2.72
C LEU A 494 -36.49 12.67 2.39
N LYS A 495 -37.43 12.48 1.48
CA LYS A 495 -38.33 13.54 1.06
C LYS A 495 -39.45 13.68 2.11
N PRO A 496 -39.69 14.86 2.70
CA PRO A 496 -40.72 15.04 3.72
C PRO A 496 -42.11 14.68 3.19
N ILE A 497 -42.99 14.14 4.03
CA ILE A 497 -44.33 13.74 3.62
C ILE A 497 -45.34 14.33 4.61
N ILE A 498 -46.25 15.18 4.13
CA ILE A 498 -47.34 15.75 4.94
C ILE A 498 -48.60 14.90 4.75
N GLN A 499 -49.15 14.38 5.86
CA GLN A 499 -50.39 13.60 5.89
C GLN A 499 -51.58 14.48 6.30
N GLN A 500 -51.40 15.30 7.34
CA GLN A 500 -52.43 16.15 7.93
C GLN A 500 -51.84 17.41 8.56
N ILE A 501 -52.56 18.52 8.47
CA ILE A 501 -52.35 19.73 9.30
C ILE A 501 -53.56 19.85 10.25
N LYS A 502 -53.34 20.31 11.48
CA LYS A 502 -54.35 20.59 12.51
C LYS A 502 -54.10 21.97 13.14
N GLY A 503 -55.17 22.58 13.65
CA GLY A 503 -55.13 23.89 14.32
C GLY A 503 -55.49 25.04 13.38
N SER A 504 -56.05 26.11 13.94
CA SER A 504 -56.54 27.26 13.18
C SER A 504 -55.87 28.59 13.56
N ILE A 505 -55.55 29.38 12.54
CA ILE A 505 -54.79 30.63 12.68
C ILE A 505 -55.68 31.87 12.45
N ASN A 506 -55.22 33.04 12.89
CA ASN A 506 -55.78 34.33 12.51
C ASN A 506 -54.70 35.27 11.95
N LYS A 507 -55.03 36.54 11.74
CA LYS A 507 -54.12 37.60 11.25
C LYS A 507 -52.78 37.63 12.00
N ASN A 508 -52.80 37.38 13.30
CA ASN A 508 -51.63 37.44 14.18
C ASN A 508 -50.88 36.09 14.27
N GLY A 509 -51.30 35.08 13.50
CA GLY A 509 -50.77 33.72 13.56
C GLY A 509 -51.63 32.77 14.40
N GLY A 510 -51.01 31.73 14.95
CA GLY A 510 -51.65 30.71 15.77
C GLY A 510 -50.80 29.45 15.88
N ILE A 511 -51.12 28.53 16.79
CA ILE A 511 -50.41 27.25 16.89
C ILE A 511 -50.96 26.30 15.84
N ILE A 512 -50.08 25.76 14.98
CA ILE A 512 -50.41 24.68 14.05
C ILE A 512 -49.62 23.41 14.40
N THR A 513 -50.23 22.27 14.10
CA THR A 513 -49.67 20.94 14.33
C THR A 513 -49.69 20.17 13.02
N ILE A 514 -48.51 19.84 12.49
CA ILE A 514 -48.32 19.13 11.22
C ILE A 514 -47.96 17.69 11.55
N ILE A 515 -48.62 16.73 10.90
CA ILE A 515 -48.43 15.29 11.10
C ILE A 515 -47.98 14.68 9.77
N GLY A 516 -46.90 13.92 9.80
CA GLY A 516 -46.30 13.39 8.58
C GLY A 516 -45.15 12.40 8.83
N LYS A 517 -44.52 11.95 7.74
CA LYS A 517 -43.29 11.15 7.79
C LYS A 517 -42.07 12.00 7.45
N TYR A 518 -40.92 11.59 7.99
CA TYR A 518 -39.61 12.17 7.71
C TYR A 518 -39.47 13.66 8.07
N LEU A 519 -40.36 14.21 8.91
CA LEU A 519 -40.35 15.61 9.35
C LEU A 519 -39.30 15.89 10.45
N ASN A 520 -38.18 15.16 10.43
CA ASN A 520 -37.18 15.11 11.49
C ASN A 520 -36.30 16.38 11.48
N LEU A 521 -36.36 17.18 12.56
CA LEU A 521 -35.52 18.38 12.77
C LEU A 521 -34.03 18.06 12.94
N LYS A 522 -33.70 16.78 13.17
CA LYS A 522 -32.32 16.28 13.29
C LYS A 522 -32.07 15.09 12.40
N ARG A 523 -30.86 15.05 11.85
CA ARG A 523 -30.26 13.90 11.17
C ARG A 523 -29.95 12.80 12.18
N PHE A 524 -29.65 11.59 11.68
CA PHE A 524 -29.34 10.45 12.54
C PHE A 524 -28.10 10.68 13.42
N ASN A 525 -27.06 11.31 12.86
CA ASN A 525 -25.84 11.68 13.58
C ASN A 525 -26.03 12.82 14.62
N ASN A 526 -27.28 13.19 14.93
CA ASN A 526 -27.68 14.24 15.88
C ASN A 526 -27.40 15.69 15.42
N ASP A 527 -26.87 15.89 14.21
CA ASP A 527 -26.83 17.22 13.57
C ASP A 527 -28.24 17.76 13.31
N ASN A 528 -28.37 19.07 13.26
CA ASN A 528 -29.62 19.72 12.87
C ASN A 528 -29.82 19.62 11.35
N SER A 529 -31.01 19.16 10.92
CA SER A 529 -31.39 19.19 9.51
C SER A 529 -31.57 20.64 9.04
N GLN A 530 -31.30 20.95 7.77
CA GLN A 530 -31.64 22.26 7.21
C GLN A 530 -33.15 22.34 7.02
N PHE A 531 -33.85 22.95 7.98
CA PHE A 531 -35.31 22.91 8.11
C PHE A 531 -35.96 24.27 7.88
N ASN A 532 -37.01 24.33 7.04
CA ASN A 532 -37.85 25.52 6.86
C ASN A 532 -39.29 25.14 6.51
N ILE A 533 -40.26 25.92 6.99
CA ILE A 533 -41.68 25.81 6.61
C ILE A 533 -42.04 27.06 5.84
N ILE A 534 -42.46 26.89 4.59
CA ILE A 534 -42.77 27.98 3.66
C ILE A 534 -44.20 27.89 3.14
N ASN A 535 -44.73 29.03 2.68
CA ASN A 535 -45.92 29.06 1.83
C ASN A 535 -45.56 28.95 0.34
N GLN A 536 -46.59 28.94 -0.52
CA GLN A 536 -46.50 28.99 -1.98
C GLN A 536 -45.71 30.18 -2.58
N HIS A 537 -45.31 31.17 -1.77
CA HIS A 537 -44.48 32.32 -2.18
C HIS A 537 -43.03 32.20 -1.68
N ASN A 538 -42.62 31.03 -1.17
CA ASN A 538 -41.32 30.76 -0.52
C ASN A 538 -41.04 31.63 0.73
N ILE A 539 -42.06 32.28 1.29
CA ILE A 539 -41.94 33.03 2.54
C ILE A 539 -42.02 32.04 3.69
N SER A 540 -41.11 32.13 4.66
CA SER A 540 -41.18 31.31 5.88
C SER A 540 -42.40 31.70 6.70
N ILE A 541 -43.19 30.72 7.15
CA ILE A 541 -44.50 30.95 7.79
C ILE A 541 -44.62 30.42 9.23
N CYS A 542 -43.55 29.84 9.80
CA CYS A 542 -43.57 29.35 11.18
C CYS A 542 -42.28 29.67 11.95
N ASN A 543 -42.39 29.67 13.27
CA ASN A 543 -41.30 29.79 14.22
C ASN A 543 -41.57 28.93 15.48
N ASP A 544 -40.58 28.86 16.37
CA ASP A 544 -40.63 28.12 17.65
C ASP A 544 -40.96 26.62 17.50
N TYR A 545 -40.43 26.01 16.44
CA TYR A 545 -40.65 24.61 16.07
C TYR A 545 -40.36 23.63 17.22
N LYS A 546 -41.31 22.73 17.49
CA LYS A 546 -41.18 21.63 18.46
C LYS A 546 -41.56 20.32 17.78
N GLN A 547 -40.65 19.34 17.82
CA GLN A 547 -40.92 18.00 17.31
C GLN A 547 -41.40 17.09 18.44
N GLN A 548 -42.42 16.29 18.14
CA GLN A 548 -42.90 15.15 18.92
C GLN A 548 -42.98 13.92 18.00
N ILE A 549 -43.12 12.74 18.61
CA ILE A 549 -43.11 11.44 17.95
C ILE A 549 -44.28 10.64 18.53
N GLU A 550 -45.21 10.24 17.67
CA GLU A 550 -46.41 9.46 18.02
C GLU A 550 -46.77 8.51 16.87
N ASP A 551 -47.00 7.24 17.16
CA ASP A 551 -47.54 6.20 16.27
C ASP A 551 -46.98 6.22 14.83
N ASN A 552 -45.67 6.00 14.67
CA ASN A 552 -44.93 6.00 13.39
C ASN A 552 -44.87 7.34 12.64
N ASN A 553 -45.49 8.40 13.16
CA ASN A 553 -45.51 9.72 12.55
C ASN A 553 -44.63 10.70 13.34
N THR A 554 -44.03 11.63 12.61
CA THR A 554 -43.41 12.81 13.20
C THR A 554 -44.48 13.90 13.31
N ILE A 555 -44.67 14.40 14.53
CA ILE A 555 -45.54 15.54 14.79
C ILE A 555 -44.65 16.79 14.94
N LEU A 556 -45.00 17.85 14.23
CA LEU A 556 -44.32 19.13 14.33
C LEU A 556 -45.30 20.22 14.71
N ILE A 557 -45.09 20.83 15.88
CA ILE A 557 -45.85 21.96 16.37
C ILE A 557 -45.05 23.23 16.09
N CYS A 558 -45.68 24.26 15.54
CA CYS A 558 -45.04 25.57 15.39
C CYS A 558 -46.02 26.73 15.58
N ASN A 559 -45.49 27.87 15.99
CA ASN A 559 -46.20 29.14 15.97
C ASN A 559 -46.21 29.63 14.53
N HIS A 560 -47.38 29.70 13.90
CA HIS A 560 -47.55 30.32 12.61
C HIS A 560 -47.34 31.83 12.73
N LEU A 561 -46.62 32.44 11.78
CA LEU A 561 -46.35 33.87 11.74
C LEU A 561 -47.62 34.69 11.42
N PRO A 562 -47.66 36.00 11.73
CA PRO A 562 -48.71 36.88 11.25
C PRO A 562 -48.83 36.83 9.72
N THR A 563 -50.06 36.66 9.22
CA THR A 563 -50.33 36.51 7.78
C THR A 563 -51.51 37.36 7.37
N ASN A 564 -51.40 37.95 6.18
CA ASN A 564 -52.48 38.67 5.51
C ASN A 564 -53.15 37.82 4.42
N SER A 565 -53.10 36.48 4.49
CA SER A 565 -53.74 35.60 3.50
C SER A 565 -54.55 34.48 4.15
N VAL A 566 -55.76 34.23 3.63
CA VAL A 566 -56.57 33.04 3.97
C VAL A 566 -56.29 31.84 3.06
N ILE A 567 -55.37 31.97 2.07
CA ILE A 567 -54.84 30.85 1.27
C ILE A 567 -53.42 30.56 1.73
N ASN A 568 -53.28 29.57 2.61
CA ASN A 568 -51.98 29.23 3.18
C ASN A 568 -51.62 27.77 2.94
N ASN A 569 -51.29 27.50 1.67
CA ASN A 569 -50.70 26.24 1.23
C ASN A 569 -49.28 26.11 1.79
N LEU A 570 -49.07 25.12 2.65
CA LEU A 570 -47.81 24.88 3.36
C LEU A 570 -46.94 23.84 2.62
N PHE A 571 -45.64 24.11 2.56
CA PHE A 571 -44.60 23.15 2.19
C PHE A 571 -43.51 23.12 3.26
N ILE A 572 -42.94 21.95 3.50
CA ILE A 572 -41.77 21.78 4.37
C ILE A 572 -40.56 21.49 3.47
N ILE A 573 -39.44 22.16 3.72
CA ILE A 573 -38.14 21.84 3.12
C ILE A 573 -37.25 21.28 4.23
N ILE A 574 -36.70 20.08 4.02
CA ILE A 574 -35.70 19.47 4.89
C ILE A 574 -34.51 19.01 4.05
N ASP A 575 -33.31 19.54 4.32
CA ASP A 575 -32.08 19.22 3.61
C ASP A 575 -32.26 19.32 2.07
N ASP A 576 -32.78 20.45 1.60
CA ASP A 576 -33.15 20.74 0.20
C ASP A 576 -34.30 19.88 -0.40
N GLN A 577 -34.90 18.96 0.36
CA GLN A 577 -36.05 18.18 -0.10
C GLN A 577 -37.36 18.86 0.27
N GLN A 578 -38.12 19.32 -0.73
CA GLN A 578 -39.47 19.85 -0.56
C GLN A 578 -40.50 18.72 -0.35
N SER A 579 -41.48 18.94 0.53
CA SER A 579 -42.48 17.95 0.92
C SER A 579 -43.34 17.44 -0.23
N ILE A 580 -43.70 16.16 -0.18
CA ILE A 580 -44.89 15.63 -0.86
C ILE A 580 -46.08 15.81 0.05
N ASN A 581 -47.17 16.30 -0.53
CA ASN A 581 -48.45 16.47 0.14
C ASN A 581 -49.35 15.31 -0.29
N ILE A 582 -49.72 14.43 0.65
CA ILE A 582 -50.50 13.22 0.36
C ILE A 582 -51.95 13.56 -0.02
N ASN A 583 -52.58 14.41 0.80
CA ASN A 583 -53.99 14.73 0.67
C ASN A 583 -54.14 16.08 -0.02
N ASN A 584 -54.49 16.12 -1.30
CA ASN A 584 -54.61 17.36 -2.09
C ASN A 584 -55.44 18.47 -1.40
N ASN A 585 -56.43 18.10 -0.58
CA ASN A 585 -57.34 19.04 0.07
C ASN A 585 -56.92 19.45 1.51
N ASN A 586 -55.91 18.81 2.13
CA ASN A 586 -55.62 18.95 3.57
C ASN A 586 -54.32 19.74 3.87
N ASN A 587 -53.79 20.46 2.88
CA ASN A 587 -52.52 21.23 3.00
C ASN A 587 -52.73 22.72 3.25
N ILE A 588 -54.00 23.13 3.30
CA ILE A 588 -54.44 24.48 3.64
C ILE A 588 -54.53 24.52 5.16
N ILE A 589 -53.79 25.44 5.79
CA ILE A 589 -53.95 25.72 7.22
C ILE A 589 -55.36 26.30 7.43
N GLU A 590 -56.13 25.74 8.36
CA GLU A 590 -57.46 26.28 8.68
C GLU A 590 -57.34 27.71 9.20
N PHE A 591 -58.17 28.62 8.67
CA PHE A 591 -58.33 29.94 9.28
C PHE A 591 -59.42 29.89 10.37
N GLN A 592 -59.33 30.78 11.34
CA GLN A 592 -60.44 31.06 12.26
C GLN A 592 -61.58 31.73 11.48
N LYS A 593 -62.83 31.35 11.80
CA LYS A 593 -64.01 31.87 11.09
C LYS A 593 -64.04 33.41 11.05
N PRO A 594 -64.56 34.01 9.97
CA PRO A 594 -64.84 35.44 9.93
C PRO A 594 -65.82 35.83 11.04
N ILE A 595 -65.68 37.02 11.59
CA ILE A 595 -66.57 37.55 12.65
C ILE A 595 -66.98 38.96 12.27
N ILE A 596 -68.28 39.24 12.21
CA ILE A 596 -68.81 40.58 12.00
C ILE A 596 -69.05 41.23 13.37
N GLN A 597 -68.40 42.37 13.62
CA GLN A 597 -68.59 43.17 14.84
C GLN A 597 -69.57 44.32 14.66
N SER A 598 -69.55 45.00 13.52
CA SER A 598 -70.49 46.09 13.22
C SER A 598 -70.59 46.37 11.73
N ILE A 599 -71.70 46.95 11.30
CA ILE A 599 -71.97 47.31 9.91
C ILE A 599 -72.36 48.80 9.85
N GLN A 600 -71.67 49.57 9.01
CA GLN A 600 -71.96 50.99 8.75
C GLN A 600 -72.42 51.19 7.30
N PHE A 601 -73.71 51.45 7.12
CA PHE A 601 -74.32 51.77 5.85
C PHE A 601 -74.19 53.27 5.51
N GLN A 602 -73.85 53.57 4.26
CA GLN A 602 -73.92 54.91 3.69
C GLN A 602 -74.85 54.88 2.48
N GLN A 603 -76.04 55.47 2.64
CA GLN A 603 -77.07 55.56 1.61
C GLN A 603 -76.64 56.56 0.51
N LYS A 604 -75.86 56.05 -0.43
CA LYS A 604 -75.39 56.70 -1.66
C LYS A 604 -75.88 55.88 -2.86
N SER A 605 -75.55 56.35 -4.07
CA SER A 605 -75.71 55.58 -5.31
C SER A 605 -74.33 55.41 -5.97
N PRO A 606 -73.74 54.19 -5.99
CA PRO A 606 -74.22 52.96 -5.36
C PRO A 606 -74.22 53.05 -3.83
N SER A 607 -74.97 52.18 -3.17
CA SER A 607 -75.02 52.13 -1.70
C SER A 607 -73.79 51.43 -1.14
N ILE A 608 -73.15 52.03 -0.13
CA ILE A 608 -71.87 51.56 0.40
C ILE A 608 -72.09 50.97 1.79
N LEU A 609 -71.58 49.76 2.01
CA LEU A 609 -71.63 49.05 3.28
C LEU A 609 -70.20 48.78 3.76
N ASN A 610 -69.82 49.35 4.91
CA ASN A 610 -68.54 49.07 5.57
C ASN A 610 -68.79 48.06 6.69
N ILE A 611 -68.24 46.86 6.56
CA ILE A 611 -68.43 45.75 7.49
C ILE A 611 -67.15 45.58 8.29
N TYR A 612 -67.18 45.95 9.57
CA TYR A 612 -66.05 45.84 10.49
C TYR A 612 -66.11 44.55 11.29
N GLY A 613 -64.96 43.93 11.55
CA GLY A 613 -64.91 42.59 12.11
C GLY A 613 -63.51 42.02 12.22
N TYR A 614 -63.39 40.70 12.07
CA TYR A 614 -62.12 39.96 12.08
C TYR A 614 -62.10 38.83 11.05
N ASN A 615 -60.90 38.38 10.70
CA ASN A 615 -60.62 37.19 9.88
C ASN A 615 -61.17 37.21 8.44
N PHE A 616 -61.34 38.40 7.85
CA PHE A 616 -61.91 38.54 6.51
C PHE A 616 -60.96 38.19 5.33
N GLY A 617 -59.65 38.12 5.54
CA GLY A 617 -58.69 37.93 4.44
C GLY A 617 -58.32 39.21 3.69
N ILE A 618 -57.68 39.04 2.52
CA ILE A 618 -57.60 40.05 1.46
C ILE A 618 -58.05 39.50 0.09
N GLU A 619 -58.23 38.18 -0.01
CA GLU A 619 -58.59 37.45 -1.21
C GLU A 619 -60.07 37.65 -1.57
N THR A 620 -60.38 38.74 -2.26
CA THR A 620 -61.74 39.09 -2.72
C THR A 620 -62.45 37.96 -3.49
N SER A 621 -61.71 37.10 -4.19
CA SER A 621 -62.22 35.94 -4.91
C SER A 621 -62.72 34.78 -4.04
N LEU A 622 -62.43 34.80 -2.73
CA LEU A 622 -62.89 33.79 -1.77
C LEU A 622 -64.06 34.24 -0.91
N ILE A 623 -64.66 35.39 -1.23
CA ILE A 623 -65.65 36.06 -0.40
C ILE A 623 -67.00 36.04 -1.10
N GLN A 624 -67.95 35.37 -0.45
CA GLN A 624 -69.36 35.41 -0.81
C GLN A 624 -70.12 36.14 0.31
N ILE A 625 -71.14 36.89 -0.07
CA ILE A 625 -71.91 37.70 0.87
C ILE A 625 -73.35 37.22 0.83
N GLN A 626 -73.86 36.83 1.99
CA GLN A 626 -75.21 36.32 2.16
C GLN A 626 -76.05 37.37 2.91
N ILE A 627 -77.24 37.65 2.39
CA ILE A 627 -78.23 38.56 2.98
C ILE A 627 -79.54 37.78 3.12
N GLY A 628 -79.92 37.48 4.36
CA GLY A 628 -80.98 36.49 4.64
C GLY A 628 -80.62 35.13 4.04
N ASP A 629 -81.53 34.56 3.25
CA ASP A 629 -81.33 33.27 2.57
C ASP A 629 -80.64 33.39 1.20
N ILE A 630 -80.26 34.60 0.76
CA ILE A 630 -79.74 34.87 -0.59
C ILE A 630 -78.22 35.08 -0.54
N ILE A 631 -77.46 34.24 -1.26
CA ILE A 631 -76.04 34.46 -1.54
C ILE A 631 -75.93 35.34 -2.79
N LEU A 632 -75.35 36.53 -2.64
CA LEU A 632 -75.17 37.49 -3.72
C LEU A 632 -74.22 36.95 -4.81
N GLN A 633 -74.53 37.25 -6.06
CA GLN A 633 -73.68 36.97 -7.20
C GLN A 633 -72.63 38.08 -7.40
N ASN A 634 -71.53 37.76 -8.08
CA ASN A 634 -70.36 38.63 -8.23
C ASN A 634 -70.62 39.92 -9.04
N ASP A 635 -71.79 40.08 -9.64
CA ASP A 635 -72.28 41.27 -10.34
C ASP A 635 -73.29 42.10 -9.53
N GLU A 636 -73.80 41.59 -8.41
CA GLU A 636 -74.73 42.30 -7.52
C GLU A 636 -74.01 43.20 -6.49
N PHE A 637 -72.72 42.93 -6.23
CA PHE A 637 -71.85 43.72 -5.35
C PHE A 637 -70.44 43.87 -5.91
N SER A 638 -69.74 44.94 -5.52
CA SER A 638 -68.30 45.11 -5.75
C SER A 638 -67.58 45.36 -4.44
N ILE A 639 -66.51 44.60 -4.14
CA ILE A 639 -65.62 44.90 -3.01
C ILE A 639 -64.72 46.08 -3.41
N ASN A 640 -64.90 47.22 -2.75
CA ASN A 640 -64.14 48.45 -3.00
C ASN A 640 -62.78 48.41 -2.29
N GLU A 641 -62.78 47.93 -1.04
CA GLU A 641 -61.63 47.86 -0.15
C GLU A 641 -61.78 46.62 0.73
N ILE A 642 -60.67 45.94 1.02
CA ILE A 642 -60.65 44.81 1.96
C ILE A 642 -59.39 44.82 2.83
N SER A 643 -59.60 44.46 4.08
CA SER A 643 -58.59 44.07 5.05
C SER A 643 -59.19 43.03 6.02
N PHE A 644 -58.36 42.44 6.87
CA PHE A 644 -58.78 41.49 7.91
C PHE A 644 -59.84 42.01 8.87
N GLU A 645 -59.96 43.32 9.00
CA GLU A 645 -60.80 44.00 10.00
C GLU A 645 -61.93 44.85 9.38
N ASN A 646 -61.94 45.01 8.05
CA ASN A 646 -62.93 45.81 7.32
C ASN A 646 -63.09 45.32 5.89
N ILE A 647 -64.33 45.08 5.46
CA ILE A 647 -64.71 44.95 4.04
C ILE A 647 -65.62 46.12 3.69
N GLN A 648 -65.26 46.92 2.67
CA GLN A 648 -66.17 47.87 2.05
C GLN A 648 -66.73 47.28 0.76
N ILE A 649 -68.06 47.17 0.67
CA ILE A 649 -68.75 46.83 -0.58
C ILE A 649 -69.62 47.97 -1.09
N SER A 650 -69.79 48.04 -2.40
CA SER A 650 -70.89 48.74 -3.06
C SER A 650 -71.94 47.74 -3.52
N THR A 651 -73.22 47.98 -3.27
CA THR A 651 -74.34 47.19 -3.84
C THR A 651 -75.04 47.95 -4.96
N SER A 652 -75.48 47.23 -6.00
CA SER A 652 -76.29 47.79 -7.09
C SER A 652 -77.76 48.00 -6.68
N PHE A 653 -78.24 47.19 -5.73
CA PHE A 653 -79.56 47.27 -5.13
C PHE A 653 -79.56 48.07 -3.81
N GLY A 654 -80.73 48.61 -3.45
CA GLY A 654 -80.97 49.25 -2.16
C GLY A 654 -81.56 48.28 -1.14
N PHE A 655 -81.15 48.42 0.12
CA PHE A 655 -81.72 47.68 1.24
C PHE A 655 -83.13 48.22 1.57
N SER A 656 -84.06 47.33 1.91
CA SER A 656 -85.41 47.71 2.36
C SER A 656 -85.42 48.05 3.86
N ASP A 657 -86.48 48.72 4.33
CA ASP A 657 -86.66 49.11 5.74
C ASP A 657 -87.05 47.93 6.66
N ILE A 658 -86.43 46.77 6.46
CA ILE A 658 -86.64 45.52 7.22
C ILE A 658 -85.26 45.10 7.79
N PRO A 659 -85.17 44.65 9.05
CA PRO A 659 -83.96 44.02 9.58
C PRO A 659 -83.46 42.91 8.66
N THR A 660 -82.22 43.04 8.16
CA THR A 660 -81.58 42.01 7.34
C THR A 660 -80.42 41.37 8.10
N LEU A 661 -80.37 40.04 8.09
CA LEU A 661 -79.22 39.28 8.58
C LEU A 661 -78.17 39.26 7.48
N ILE A 662 -76.95 39.70 7.80
CA ILE A 662 -75.80 39.70 6.88
C ILE A 662 -74.77 38.71 7.41
N THR A 663 -74.31 37.82 6.54
CA THR A 663 -73.28 36.81 6.81
C THR A 663 -72.23 36.88 5.72
N ILE A 664 -70.95 36.88 6.09
CA ILE A 664 -69.83 36.83 5.13
C ILE A 664 -69.27 35.41 5.17
N ILE A 665 -69.17 34.79 3.99
CA ILE A 665 -68.55 33.47 3.81
C ILE A 665 -67.17 33.71 3.21
N VAL A 666 -66.12 33.39 3.96
CA VAL A 666 -64.72 33.50 3.54
C VAL A 666 -64.14 32.10 3.41
N ASN A 667 -63.70 31.71 2.21
CA ASN A 667 -63.11 30.38 1.96
C ASN A 667 -63.98 29.22 2.48
N ASN A 668 -65.28 29.25 2.15
CA ASN A 668 -66.33 28.32 2.63
C ASN A 668 -66.60 28.34 4.15
N GLN A 669 -66.05 29.29 4.92
CA GLN A 669 -66.39 29.50 6.32
C GLN A 669 -67.34 30.68 6.50
N SER A 670 -68.59 30.42 6.88
CA SER A 670 -69.56 31.46 7.25
C SER A 670 -69.19 32.16 8.56
N SER A 671 -69.45 33.46 8.63
CA SER A 671 -69.35 34.26 9.85
C SER A 671 -70.48 33.98 10.84
N ASN A 672 -70.49 34.68 11.97
CA ASN A 672 -71.76 34.94 12.65
C ASN A 672 -72.68 35.75 11.72
N GLU A 673 -73.98 35.50 11.84
CA GLU A 673 -75.01 36.42 11.34
C GLU A 673 -74.90 37.76 12.09
N PHE A 674 -75.16 38.86 11.39
CA PHE A 674 -75.27 40.18 11.98
C PHE A 674 -76.55 40.87 11.49
N GLN A 675 -77.46 41.19 12.41
CA GLN A 675 -78.67 41.96 12.07
C GLN A 675 -78.30 43.43 11.86
N PHE A 676 -78.62 43.96 10.68
CA PHE A 676 -78.48 45.37 10.36
C PHE A 676 -79.85 46.02 10.09
N ASP A 677 -80.14 47.10 10.81
CA ASP A 677 -81.34 47.92 10.66
C ASP A 677 -81.00 49.22 9.90
N THR A 678 -81.74 49.53 8.83
CA THR A 678 -81.57 50.78 8.06
C THR A 678 -82.06 52.03 8.81
N GLU A 679 -82.87 51.87 9.86
CA GLU A 679 -83.66 52.96 10.47
C GLU A 679 -82.87 53.87 11.45
N ASN A 680 -81.70 54.35 11.04
CA ASN A 680 -81.04 55.50 11.67
C ASN A 680 -81.25 56.78 10.85
N ARG A 681 -82.52 57.14 10.62
CA ARG A 681 -82.90 58.42 9.99
C ARG A 681 -82.37 59.59 10.81
N GLY A 682 -81.59 60.46 10.17
CA GLY A 682 -80.84 61.52 10.83
C GLY A 682 -81.69 62.51 11.62
N LYS A 683 -81.74 62.34 12.95
CA LYS A 683 -81.98 63.41 13.92
C LYS A 683 -80.71 63.62 14.76
N SER A 684 -79.68 64.19 14.13
CA SER A 684 -78.50 64.75 14.79
C SER A 684 -78.86 66.03 15.57
N GLY A 685 -79.74 65.88 16.56
CA GLY A 685 -80.04 66.90 17.55
C GLY A 685 -78.78 67.21 18.35
N LEU A 686 -78.12 68.32 18.00
CA LEU A 686 -76.86 68.75 18.58
C LEU A 686 -77.05 69.15 20.04
N SER A 687 -76.93 68.17 20.95
CA SER A 687 -77.02 68.40 22.39
C SER A 687 -75.96 69.40 22.83
N ALA A 688 -76.38 70.52 23.42
CA ALA A 688 -75.51 71.61 23.85
C ALA A 688 -74.40 71.17 24.83
N GLY A 689 -74.57 70.03 25.50
CA GLY A 689 -73.55 69.44 26.36
C GLY A 689 -72.23 69.09 25.64
N ILE A 690 -72.26 68.75 24.35
CA ILE A 690 -71.02 68.38 23.61
C ILE A 690 -70.17 69.63 23.30
N ILE A 691 -70.77 70.77 22.98
CA ILE A 691 -70.03 72.02 22.76
C ILE A 691 -69.37 72.46 24.08
N ILE A 692 -70.08 72.35 25.21
CA ILE A 692 -69.54 72.62 26.55
C ILE A 692 -68.40 71.64 26.89
N GLY A 693 -68.57 70.35 26.58
CA GLY A 693 -67.55 69.31 26.80
C GLY A 693 -66.27 69.50 26.00
N ILE A 694 -66.37 69.93 24.73
CA ILE A 694 -65.22 70.21 23.87
C ILE A 694 -64.51 71.51 24.30
N VAL A 695 -65.23 72.54 24.70
CA VAL A 695 -64.61 73.77 25.24
C VAL A 695 -63.88 73.47 26.56
N LEU A 696 -64.48 72.68 27.46
CA LEU A 696 -63.83 72.24 28.70
C LEU A 696 -62.62 71.33 28.45
N SER A 697 -62.68 70.39 27.51
CA SER A 697 -61.54 69.52 27.22
C SER A 697 -60.37 70.29 26.61
N ILE A 698 -60.63 71.28 25.73
CA ILE A 698 -59.60 72.19 25.21
C ILE A 698 -58.99 73.04 26.33
N VAL A 699 -59.78 73.53 27.29
CA VAL A 699 -59.26 74.27 28.46
C VAL A 699 -58.42 73.37 29.39
N CYS A 700 -58.83 72.11 29.62
CA CYS A 700 -58.05 71.13 30.38
C CYS A 700 -56.73 70.76 29.67
N VAL A 701 -56.76 70.52 28.35
CA VAL A 701 -55.54 70.22 27.57
C VAL A 701 -54.61 71.44 27.53
N ALA A 702 -55.14 72.65 27.32
CA ALA A 702 -54.36 73.89 27.34
C ALA A 702 -53.70 74.13 28.71
N THR A 703 -54.41 73.91 29.82
CA THR A 703 -53.85 74.06 31.17
C THR A 703 -52.81 72.99 31.51
N ILE A 704 -53.00 71.74 31.09
CA ILE A 704 -51.99 70.67 31.22
C ILE A 704 -50.73 71.01 30.40
N ILE A 705 -50.88 71.52 29.17
CA ILE A 705 -49.76 71.98 28.34
C ILE A 705 -49.04 73.16 29.00
N LEU A 706 -49.77 74.15 29.53
CA LEU A 706 -49.20 75.30 30.23
C LEU A 706 -48.40 74.88 31.47
N LEU A 707 -48.96 73.96 32.29
CA LEU A 707 -48.29 73.38 33.44
C LEU A 707 -47.04 72.58 33.03
N THR A 708 -47.09 71.82 31.93
CA THR A 708 -45.95 71.06 31.41
C THR A 708 -44.83 71.99 30.93
N ILE A 709 -45.17 73.11 30.29
CA ILE A 709 -44.22 74.15 29.86
C ILE A 709 -43.60 74.86 31.08
N LEU A 710 -44.39 75.18 32.10
CA LEU A 710 -43.90 75.79 33.35
C LEU A 710 -43.01 74.81 34.15
N TYR A 711 -43.34 73.53 34.18
CA TYR A 711 -42.54 72.47 34.81
C TYR A 711 -41.20 72.27 34.10
N ARG A 712 -41.19 72.19 32.75
CA ARG A 712 -39.95 72.17 31.95
C ARG A 712 -39.12 73.44 32.15
N ARG A 713 -39.73 74.62 32.24
CA ARG A 713 -39.03 75.88 32.56
C ARG A 713 -38.40 75.91 33.96
N ARG A 714 -38.95 75.20 34.95
CA ARG A 714 -38.30 75.03 36.27
C ARG A 714 -37.14 74.03 36.24
N LYS A 715 -37.29 72.89 35.55
CA LYS A 715 -36.24 71.85 35.51
C LYS A 715 -35.04 72.20 34.62
N SER A 716 -35.13 73.21 33.76
CA SER A 716 -34.07 73.61 32.82
C SER A 716 -33.10 74.70 33.34
N ARG A 717 -32.87 74.80 34.65
CA ARG A 717 -31.93 75.78 35.25
C ARG A 717 -30.77 75.18 36.05
N GLU A 718 -30.66 73.85 36.09
CA GLU A 718 -29.54 73.11 36.66
C GLU A 718 -29.19 71.94 35.73
N VAL A 719 -27.98 71.74 35.21
CA VAL A 719 -26.80 72.62 35.03
C VAL A 719 -26.18 72.24 33.67
N SER A 720 -25.56 73.18 32.94
CA SER A 720 -24.63 72.85 31.85
C SER A 720 -23.20 73.30 32.15
N LYS A 721 -22.23 72.47 31.75
CA LYS A 721 -20.88 72.77 31.21
C LYS A 721 -20.17 71.42 30.97
N ASP A 722 -19.76 71.04 29.75
CA ASP A 722 -18.81 71.66 28.79
C ASP A 722 -17.36 71.57 29.33
N ASN A 723 -16.30 71.16 28.60
CA ASN A 723 -16.04 70.85 27.17
C ASN A 723 -14.86 69.82 27.08
N VAL A 724 -14.75 68.84 26.16
CA VAL A 724 -14.50 68.81 24.68
C VAL A 724 -13.01 68.85 24.25
N GLN A 725 -12.54 67.71 23.66
CA GLN A 725 -11.41 67.48 22.71
C GLN A 725 -9.93 67.75 23.12
N PRO A 726 -8.90 67.26 22.35
CA PRO A 726 -8.89 66.30 21.22
C PRO A 726 -7.84 65.13 21.24
N GLU A 727 -8.06 64.16 20.34
CA GLU A 727 -7.12 63.33 19.51
C GLU A 727 -5.84 62.58 19.99
N CYS A 728 -5.76 61.33 19.47
CA CYS A 728 -4.61 60.57 18.91
C CYS A 728 -3.52 59.83 19.73
N GLU A 729 -3.41 58.54 19.37
CA GLU A 729 -2.26 57.59 19.34
C GLU A 729 -0.96 57.81 20.16
N MET A 730 -0.54 56.79 20.95
CA MET A 730 0.33 55.69 20.44
C MET A 730 0.68 54.59 21.48
N ARG A 731 1.01 53.42 20.91
CA ARG A 731 1.73 52.22 21.41
C ARG A 731 2.46 52.30 22.78
N ASN A 732 2.36 51.24 23.61
CA ASN A 732 3.36 50.14 23.66
C ASN A 732 3.06 49.04 24.70
N LEU A 733 3.71 47.88 24.51
CA LEU A 733 3.90 46.75 25.45
C LEU A 733 5.12 47.02 26.39
N PRO A 734 5.56 46.13 27.33
CA PRO A 734 5.06 44.80 27.76
C PRO A 734 5.05 44.58 29.32
N ASN A 735 5.03 43.30 29.77
CA ASN A 735 5.79 42.77 30.95
C ASN A 735 5.25 43.02 32.39
N ILE A 736 5.41 42.13 33.41
CA ILE A 736 5.90 40.72 33.51
C ILE A 736 5.60 40.10 34.92
N ILE A 737 5.43 38.76 35.07
CA ILE A 737 5.64 37.89 36.29
C ILE A 737 4.76 38.18 37.55
N ASP A 738 4.16 37.23 38.32
CA ASP A 738 4.17 35.74 38.38
C ASP A 738 2.75 35.20 38.82
N THR A 739 2.42 34.09 39.54
CA THR A 739 3.15 33.03 40.31
C THR A 739 2.31 31.71 40.44
N ILE A 740 3.01 30.56 40.57
CA ILE A 740 2.87 29.41 41.51
C ILE A 740 1.51 29.28 42.30
N ASP A 741 0.76 28.16 42.35
CA ASP A 741 1.05 26.70 42.59
C ASP A 741 -0.22 25.81 42.28
N LYS A 742 -0.38 24.46 42.38
CA LYS A 742 0.48 23.24 42.56
C LYS A 742 -0.30 21.92 42.20
N LYS A 743 0.26 21.03 41.35
CA LYS A 743 -0.01 19.55 41.21
C LYS A 743 -1.48 19.05 41.02
N THR A 744 -1.81 17.80 40.62
CA THR A 744 -1.11 16.50 40.33
C THR A 744 -1.37 16.06 38.87
N GLU A 745 -0.44 15.42 38.13
CA GLU A 745 -0.17 13.95 38.05
C GLU A 745 -1.44 13.10 37.81
N THR A 746 -1.52 12.20 36.82
CA THR A 746 -0.53 11.65 35.82
C THR A 746 -1.25 11.42 34.44
N ASP A 747 -0.78 10.74 33.38
CA ASP A 747 0.34 9.81 33.10
C ASP A 747 0.74 9.79 31.58
N LYS A 748 1.74 8.99 31.17
CA LYS A 748 2.15 8.75 29.75
C LYS A 748 3.08 7.52 29.58
N PRO A 749 2.99 6.75 28.47
CA PRO A 749 4.07 5.86 28.01
C PRO A 749 5.01 6.55 26.99
N GLU A 750 6.20 5.97 26.80
CA GLU A 750 7.38 6.63 26.21
C GLU A 750 7.63 6.36 24.70
N ARG A 751 8.56 7.13 24.12
CA ARG A 751 9.37 6.75 22.94
C ARG A 751 10.84 7.14 23.18
N PRO A 752 11.83 6.29 22.82
CA PRO A 752 13.26 6.61 22.91
C PRO A 752 13.71 7.61 21.81
N PRO A 753 14.90 8.23 21.94
CA PRO A 753 15.27 9.45 21.21
C PRO A 753 15.93 9.24 19.83
N LEU A 754 16.06 10.35 19.08
CA LEU A 754 16.96 10.46 17.92
C LEU A 754 18.43 10.60 18.37
N ASP A 755 19.34 10.22 17.49
CA ASP A 755 20.79 10.45 17.63
C ASP A 755 21.33 11.35 16.48
N ASP A 756 22.59 11.78 16.58
CA ASP A 756 23.03 13.10 16.07
C ASP A 756 23.34 13.23 14.55
N LYS A 757 23.42 14.50 14.13
CA LYS A 757 23.64 15.06 12.79
C LYS A 757 24.79 14.44 11.99
N ARG A 758 24.69 14.55 10.66
CA ARG A 758 25.86 14.83 9.80
C ARG A 758 25.46 15.61 8.55
N ASP A 759 25.79 16.90 8.51
CA ASP A 759 25.56 17.74 7.34
C ASP A 759 26.53 17.41 6.20
N ILE A 760 26.00 17.18 4.99
CA ILE A 760 26.77 17.19 3.74
C ILE A 760 26.06 18.12 2.74
N ASN A 761 26.83 19.03 2.15
CA ASN A 761 26.32 20.22 1.47
C ASN A 761 26.52 20.10 -0.05
N ILE A 762 25.44 19.89 -0.83
CA ILE A 762 25.50 19.76 -2.29
C ILE A 762 24.40 20.58 -2.99
N GLY A 763 24.85 21.50 -3.85
CA GLY A 763 24.23 21.87 -5.14
C GLY A 763 22.73 22.14 -5.23
N ARG A 764 22.32 23.42 -5.11
CA ARG A 764 21.04 23.89 -5.66
C ARG A 764 21.12 24.03 -7.19
N GLY A 765 20.62 23.03 -7.92
CA GLY A 765 20.33 23.15 -9.36
C GLY A 765 18.92 23.70 -9.58
N ASN A 766 18.79 24.87 -10.23
CA ASN A 766 17.48 25.44 -10.58
C ASN A 766 17.02 24.94 -11.97
N SER A 767 15.89 24.25 -12.04
CA SER A 767 15.20 23.92 -13.30
C SER A 767 13.73 24.39 -13.25
N ALA A 768 13.43 25.49 -13.95
CA ALA A 768 12.09 26.06 -13.99
C ALA A 768 11.21 25.37 -15.04
N PHE A 769 10.07 24.80 -14.62
CA PHE A 769 9.07 24.25 -15.55
C PHE A 769 8.35 25.37 -16.31
N ALA A 770 8.50 25.40 -17.63
CA ALA A 770 7.83 26.37 -18.51
C ALA A 770 6.68 25.71 -19.30
N ILE A 771 5.45 25.87 -18.82
CA ILE A 771 4.25 25.31 -19.45
C ILE A 771 3.90 26.11 -20.73
N ARG A 772 4.18 25.55 -21.91
CA ARG A 772 3.73 26.11 -23.20
C ARG A 772 2.31 25.64 -23.54
N LYS A 773 1.38 26.57 -23.70
CA LYS A 773 0.06 26.32 -24.30
C LYS A 773 0.19 26.11 -25.82
N PRO A 774 -0.49 25.13 -26.44
CA PRO A 774 -0.57 25.01 -27.89
C PRO A 774 -1.45 26.13 -28.49
N LYS A 775 -1.18 26.52 -29.74
CA LYS A 775 -2.04 27.38 -30.56
C LYS A 775 -2.94 26.55 -31.48
N PRO A 776 -4.15 27.02 -31.84
CA PRO A 776 -5.01 26.32 -32.78
C PRO A 776 -4.54 26.49 -34.23
N ILE A 777 -4.80 25.47 -35.06
CA ILE A 777 -4.53 25.49 -36.51
C ILE A 777 -5.86 25.39 -37.27
N ARG A 778 -6.22 26.46 -37.97
CA ARG A 778 -7.00 26.36 -39.23
C ARG A 778 -6.01 25.92 -40.32
N GLY A 779 -6.34 25.09 -41.30
CA GLY A 779 -7.66 24.58 -41.68
C GLY A 779 -7.95 24.96 -43.13
N SER A 780 -8.03 23.97 -44.02
CA SER A 780 -8.33 24.18 -45.45
C SER A 780 -8.94 22.94 -46.08
N ASP A 781 -10.10 23.16 -46.69
CA ASP A 781 -10.84 22.36 -47.68
C ASP A 781 -9.92 21.63 -48.72
N MET A 782 -10.29 20.51 -49.35
CA MET A 782 -11.44 20.42 -50.26
C MET A 782 -12.00 19.01 -50.53
N THR A 783 -13.33 18.94 -50.53
CA THR A 783 -14.26 18.11 -51.33
C THR A 783 -13.71 17.06 -52.34
N LYS A 784 -14.24 15.82 -52.30
CA LYS A 784 -15.35 15.36 -53.20
C LYS A 784 -15.78 13.89 -53.02
N LYS A 785 -17.09 13.68 -53.15
CA LYS A 785 -17.84 12.52 -53.67
C LYS A 785 -17.06 11.21 -53.99
N LEU A 786 -17.46 10.10 -53.36
CA LEU A 786 -18.34 9.07 -53.96
C LEU A 786 -18.65 7.92 -52.98
N ALA A 787 -19.71 7.17 -53.27
CA ALA A 787 -20.13 5.93 -52.62
C ALA A 787 -20.96 5.11 -53.65
N PRO A 788 -21.32 3.84 -53.39
CA PRO A 788 -20.74 2.85 -52.48
C PRO A 788 -20.26 1.59 -53.24
N SER A 789 -19.82 0.55 -52.52
CA SER A 789 -19.88 -0.83 -53.02
C SER A 789 -20.39 -1.77 -51.92
N ILE A 790 -21.57 -2.34 -52.14
CA ILE A 790 -22.07 -3.51 -51.42
C ILE A 790 -21.43 -4.74 -52.09
N ASP A 791 -21.00 -5.73 -51.31
CA ASP A 791 -21.23 -7.12 -51.72
C ASP A 791 -21.35 -8.06 -50.51
N ASN A 792 -21.88 -9.26 -50.76
CA ASN A 792 -22.31 -10.23 -49.73
C ASN A 792 -21.39 -11.46 -49.63
N SER A 793 -21.73 -12.32 -48.66
CA SER A 793 -21.40 -13.76 -48.58
C SER A 793 -19.92 -14.17 -48.46
N ALA A 794 -19.53 -14.51 -47.23
CA ALA A 794 -19.29 -15.92 -46.85
C ALA A 794 -19.73 -16.12 -45.39
#